data_AF-Q0YUL8-F1
#
_entry.id   AF-Q0YUL8-F1
#
_cell.length_a   1.000
_cell.length_b   1.000
_cell.length_c   1.000
_cell.angle_alpha   90.00
_cell.angle_beta   90.00
_cell.angle_gamma   90.00
#
_symmetry.space_group_name_H-M   'P 1'
#
loop_
_entity.id
_entity.type
_entity.pdbx_description
1 polymer ?
#
loop_
_entity_poly.entity_id
_entity_poly.type
_entity_poly.pdbx_seq_one_letter_code
_entity_poly.pdbx_strand_id
1 'polypeptide(L)'
;MQDITPVNQIPRSLPMRKKKDKLSLFVTGDVTIDWNIAHISRESHDPSAWTGAESCRMSWQFGSAVLLSDLITSMTNQLKVYLPYTVDVTSTHTTPASTIDPYDTCYYHCYSVWAPYRDKGAPDTIVWRVERFLGLDRSSKIEPEQHKSDGVTAGPEHADIIVIDDSNLGFRDQPDHWPVAIKEPGSGKNGPWIIVKMSQPMAEGALWEHLIAHFSDRLIVVLSINDLRQSAIQVSAQISWEKTALELIWELTHNPMINRLTHSAYTVVSFGPTGALLLPGITKHESPKLLFDPLYMEREWPAGKGTIIGKTSVLVAGIVREIMMAKENPDLTKGIQSGIAAMRYLHKAGYDGGTDSSPRLRFPIDGVIKHLKSDEPPLAMADCPIIDDEQHAQPLSWTILRDRYYDDLEELSQRIVLEGATAALKNIPIGVFGELVTVDRQEIESLRSIHSLISEYCSQQEERPVSIAVFGPPGSGKSFAVKQIARAASPGKKIAEKTLTFNLSQFKSPADLIDAFHQIRDVALSGKIPLAFWDEFDTSLDGKKLGWLRFFLAPMQDGEFQQGQLTHPIGKAIFVFAGGTSSSLNEFTKSRKQKELVEAKTPDFLSRLKGFLNVLGPNPQLSEGRDDPYFIVRRAILLRSLFERLTPQLFDRNHFLRIDIGIMRAFLRVDSYRHGSRSMEAIVAMSRLGTATHFNRSYLPPEEQLGLHVDPLSFTALVHHLELREELLEKLARLNHKLLYDNLKSQGYVWGKVNNEKSNPKTHSLLVSFAALSAHNQEKNRAAVRDIPNKLAAFGYAIVPMRNNEQAVEIPIPELKEMAKLEHERWMEAKLADGWKYAPETNKEKKLHALLVDWEQLSKEVKDKDRALVSENIPLLLKEAGYTIVKLAQ
;
A
#
# COMPACT_ATOMS: atom_id res chain seq x y z
N MET A 1 37.87 30.02 39.29
CA MET A 1 37.94 31.49 39.30
C MET A 1 37.54 31.98 37.92
N GLN A 2 36.24 32.18 37.72
CA GLN A 2 35.64 33.09 36.74
C GLN A 2 34.13 33.01 36.91
N ASP A 3 33.59 34.13 37.40
CA ASP A 3 32.19 34.43 37.59
C ASP A 3 31.42 34.38 36.26
N ILE A 4 30.26 33.71 36.26
CA ILE A 4 29.24 33.89 35.23
C ILE A 4 28.02 34.51 35.92
N THR A 5 27.87 35.80 35.69
CA THR A 5 26.72 36.63 36.04
C THR A 5 25.51 36.21 35.19
N PRO A 6 24.29 36.12 35.73
CA PRO A 6 23.11 35.83 34.94
C PRO A 6 22.64 37.09 34.21
N VAL A 7 22.72 37.09 32.86
CA VAL A 7 22.13 38.16 32.03
C VAL A 7 20.61 37.93 31.95
N ASN A 8 19.90 38.59 32.85
CA ASN A 8 18.48 38.91 32.68
C ASN A 8 18.34 39.99 31.60
N GLN A 9 17.90 39.62 30.39
CA GLN A 9 17.21 40.54 29.49
C GLN A 9 15.96 39.86 28.93
N ILE A 10 14.84 40.14 29.61
CA ILE A 10 13.49 39.91 29.11
C ILE A 10 13.26 40.89 27.94
N PRO A 11 12.90 40.46 26.73
CA PRO A 11 12.33 41.36 25.75
C PRO A 11 10.91 41.74 26.21
N ARG A 12 10.79 42.88 26.91
CA ARG A 12 9.51 43.55 27.13
C ARG A 12 9.06 44.21 25.82
N SER A 13 8.36 43.44 25.01
CA SER A 13 7.28 43.95 24.15
C SER A 13 6.43 42.76 23.69
N LEU A 14 5.35 42.49 24.42
CA LEU A 14 4.23 41.73 23.88
C LEU A 14 3.84 42.39 22.55
N PRO A 15 3.77 41.68 21.41
CA PRO A 15 3.19 42.25 20.21
C PRO A 15 1.75 42.64 20.55
N MET A 16 1.38 43.91 20.30
CA MET A 16 0.00 44.36 20.36
C MET A 16 -0.86 43.34 19.60
N ARG A 17 -1.81 42.68 20.30
CA ARG A 17 -2.79 41.79 19.67
C ARG A 17 -3.53 42.59 18.60
N LYS A 18 -3.19 42.38 17.32
CA LYS A 18 -4.06 42.79 16.21
C LYS A 18 -5.45 42.21 16.48
N LYS A 19 -6.48 43.04 16.37
CA LYS A 19 -7.87 42.62 16.53
C LYS A 19 -8.16 41.58 15.45
N LYS A 20 -8.39 40.32 15.84
CA LYS A 20 -8.74 39.23 14.91
C LYS A 20 -10.11 39.53 14.32
N ASP A 21 -10.27 39.36 13.01
CA ASP A 21 -11.56 39.47 12.34
C ASP A 21 -12.55 38.43 12.89
N LYS A 22 -13.86 38.72 12.82
CA LYS A 22 -14.90 37.79 13.29
C LYS A 22 -15.21 36.77 12.20
N LEU A 23 -15.47 35.53 12.60
CA LEU A 23 -15.94 34.45 11.75
C LEU A 23 -17.16 33.80 12.40
N SER A 24 -18.29 33.75 11.70
CA SER A 24 -19.53 33.13 12.17
C SER A 24 -19.62 31.69 11.66
N LEU A 25 -19.82 30.75 12.58
CA LEU A 25 -20.03 29.34 12.29
C LEU A 25 -21.41 28.93 12.81
N PHE A 26 -22.20 28.30 11.95
CA PHE A 26 -23.54 27.82 12.27
C PHE A 26 -23.64 26.29 12.11
N VAL A 27 -24.20 25.60 13.10
CA VAL A 27 -24.47 24.16 13.05
C VAL A 27 -25.97 23.90 13.10
N THR A 28 -26.47 23.06 12.19
CA THR A 28 -27.89 22.70 12.09
C THR A 28 -28.06 21.28 11.53
N GLY A 29 -29.30 20.81 11.42
CA GLY A 29 -29.63 19.49 10.88
C GLY A 29 -30.54 18.68 11.79
N ASP A 30 -30.51 17.37 11.61
CA ASP A 30 -31.29 16.41 12.40
C ASP A 30 -30.77 16.32 13.84
N VAL A 31 -31.70 16.17 14.80
CA VAL A 31 -31.39 16.05 16.24
C VAL A 31 -31.92 14.74 16.79
N THR A 32 -31.07 14.07 17.56
CA THR A 32 -31.41 12.83 18.26
C THR A 32 -31.09 12.89 19.74
N ILE A 33 -31.86 12.15 20.53
CA ILE A 33 -31.54 11.79 21.91
C ILE A 33 -30.97 10.37 21.90
N ASP A 34 -29.67 10.24 22.18
CA ASP A 34 -28.98 8.96 22.15
C ASP A 34 -29.02 8.33 23.56
N TRP A 35 -29.90 7.34 23.73
CA TRP A 35 -30.00 6.50 24.92
C TRP A 35 -28.95 5.39 24.89
N ASN A 36 -27.98 5.52 25.79
CA ASN A 36 -26.88 4.58 26.01
C ASN A 36 -27.20 3.67 27.20
N ILE A 37 -27.45 2.41 26.88
CA ILE A 37 -27.78 1.34 27.82
C ILE A 37 -26.49 0.55 28.10
N ALA A 38 -25.82 0.85 29.21
CA ALA A 38 -24.60 0.16 29.62
C ALA A 38 -24.94 -1.18 30.28
N HIS A 39 -24.65 -2.29 29.58
CA HIS A 39 -24.88 -3.65 30.05
C HIS A 39 -23.60 -4.20 30.72
N ILE A 40 -23.69 -4.51 32.02
CA ILE A 40 -22.59 -5.12 32.79
C ILE A 40 -23.01 -6.55 33.14
N SER A 41 -22.54 -7.51 32.35
CA SER A 41 -22.66 -8.94 32.66
C SER A 41 -21.40 -9.42 33.39
N ARG A 42 -21.59 -9.99 34.59
CA ARG A 42 -20.55 -10.72 35.33
C ARG A 42 -20.80 -12.21 35.11
N GLU A 43 -20.04 -12.79 34.19
CA GLU A 43 -20.00 -14.21 33.82
C GLU A 43 -21.14 -14.74 32.94
N SER A 44 -20.77 -15.67 32.06
CA SER A 44 -21.67 -16.35 31.13
C SER A 44 -22.66 -17.21 31.91
N HIS A 45 -23.96 -17.03 31.72
CA HIS A 45 -24.95 -18.12 31.73
C HIS A 45 -26.33 -17.67 31.21
N ASP A 46 -27.13 -18.68 30.89
CA ASP A 46 -28.53 -18.74 30.43
C ASP A 46 -29.30 -17.40 30.32
N PRO A 47 -29.71 -16.97 29.10
CA PRO A 47 -30.50 -15.75 28.89
C PRO A 47 -31.87 -15.74 29.57
N SER A 48 -32.30 -16.86 30.16
CA SER A 48 -33.54 -16.95 30.96
C SER A 48 -33.36 -16.72 32.47
N ALA A 49 -32.12 -16.63 32.96
CA ALA A 49 -31.84 -16.47 34.39
C ALA A 49 -31.90 -14.99 34.82
N TRP A 50 -33.05 -14.57 35.35
CA TRP A 50 -33.22 -13.23 35.91
C TRP A 50 -32.48 -13.12 37.27
N THR A 51 -31.23 -12.65 37.26
CA THR A 51 -30.40 -12.54 38.47
C THR A 51 -30.08 -11.08 38.81
N GLY A 52 -29.99 -10.75 40.10
CA GLY A 52 -29.56 -9.42 40.56
C GLY A 52 -28.06 -9.12 40.34
N ALA A 53 -27.32 -10.06 39.74
CA ALA A 53 -25.91 -9.88 39.36
C ALA A 53 -25.78 -9.21 37.98
N GLU A 54 -26.81 -9.28 37.14
CA GLU A 54 -26.90 -8.50 35.90
C GLU A 54 -27.35 -7.08 36.23
N SER A 55 -26.55 -6.10 35.82
CA SER A 55 -26.87 -4.69 36.03
C SER A 55 -26.83 -3.92 34.72
N CYS A 56 -27.77 -3.00 34.60
CA CYS A 56 -27.92 -2.15 33.44
C CYS A 56 -28.08 -0.71 33.91
N ARG A 57 -27.34 0.23 33.29
CA ARG A 57 -27.51 1.67 33.53
C ARG A 57 -27.85 2.37 32.23
N MET A 58 -28.98 3.07 32.24
CA MET A 58 -29.37 3.93 31.13
C MET A 58 -28.86 5.35 31.37
N SER A 59 -28.29 5.93 30.33
CA SER A 59 -27.86 7.32 30.28
C SER A 59 -28.19 7.89 28.91
N TRP A 60 -28.32 9.21 28.78
CA TRP A 60 -28.55 9.84 27.50
C TRP A 60 -27.61 11.01 27.27
N GLN A 61 -27.43 11.33 26.00
CA GLN A 61 -26.77 12.53 25.51
C GLN A 61 -27.47 12.98 24.21
N PHE A 62 -27.23 14.22 23.79
CA PHE A 62 -27.61 14.62 22.45
C PHE A 62 -26.70 13.95 21.40
N GLY A 63 -27.30 13.56 20.28
CA GLY A 63 -26.62 13.04 19.10
C GLY A 63 -26.65 14.02 17.92
N SER A 64 -26.23 13.54 16.76
CA SER A 64 -26.36 14.21 15.46
C SER A 64 -25.88 15.68 15.46
N ALA A 65 -26.68 16.64 14.97
CA ALA A 65 -26.29 18.04 14.82
C ALA A 65 -25.84 18.69 16.14
N VAL A 66 -26.46 18.33 17.26
CA VAL A 66 -26.12 18.90 18.58
C VAL A 66 -24.79 18.35 19.09
N LEU A 67 -24.52 17.04 18.95
CA LEU A 67 -23.21 16.47 19.28
C LEU A 67 -22.09 17.14 18.48
N LEU A 68 -22.35 17.42 17.20
CA LEU A 68 -21.39 18.10 16.32
C LEU A 68 -21.18 19.56 16.76
N SER A 69 -22.26 20.27 17.15
CA SER A 69 -22.19 21.62 17.71
C SER A 69 -21.37 21.66 18.99
N ASP A 70 -21.57 20.72 19.93
CA ASP A 70 -20.82 20.64 21.19
C ASP A 70 -19.33 20.38 20.94
N LEU A 71 -19.02 19.48 20.00
CA LEU A 71 -17.66 19.16 19.58
C LEU A 71 -16.96 20.38 18.96
N ILE A 72 -17.61 21.07 18.02
CA ILE A 72 -17.06 22.25 17.34
C ILE A 72 -16.91 23.44 18.30
N THR A 73 -17.89 23.65 19.19
CA THR A 73 -17.84 24.72 20.21
C THR A 73 -16.67 24.50 21.16
N SER A 74 -16.54 23.27 21.68
CA SER A 74 -15.44 22.89 22.57
C SER A 74 -14.09 23.00 21.86
N MET A 75 -14.00 22.55 20.61
CA MET A 75 -12.80 22.67 19.78
C MET A 75 -12.40 24.13 19.58
N THR A 76 -13.35 24.98 19.21
CA THR A 76 -13.15 26.42 18.97
C THR A 76 -12.66 27.13 20.22
N ASN A 77 -13.28 26.85 21.38
CA ASN A 77 -12.86 27.40 22.66
C ASN A 77 -11.41 27.02 23.02
N GLN A 78 -11.03 25.76 22.79
CA GLN A 78 -9.67 25.30 23.06
C GLN A 78 -8.64 25.77 22.02
N LEU A 79 -9.07 26.13 20.81
CA LEU A 79 -8.22 26.63 19.72
C LEU A 79 -8.16 28.16 19.62
N LYS A 80 -8.94 28.90 20.43
CA LYS A 80 -9.13 30.35 20.36
C LYS A 80 -7.84 31.18 20.23
N VAL A 81 -6.75 30.72 20.85
CA VAL A 81 -5.44 31.40 20.79
C VAL A 81 -4.79 31.24 19.42
N TYR A 82 -4.92 30.06 18.80
CA TYR A 82 -4.26 29.67 17.55
C TYR A 82 -5.03 30.08 16.28
N LEU A 83 -6.35 30.25 16.37
CA LEU A 83 -7.17 30.61 15.21
C LEU A 83 -6.87 32.02 14.68
N PRO A 84 -6.86 32.27 13.37
CA PRO A 84 -6.67 33.62 12.84
C PRO A 84 -7.88 34.54 13.11
N TYR A 85 -9.06 33.96 13.34
CA TYR A 85 -10.31 34.66 13.57
C TYR A 85 -10.81 34.56 15.02
N THR A 86 -11.70 35.47 15.40
CA THR A 86 -12.60 35.29 16.54
C THR A 86 -13.83 34.54 16.04
N VAL A 87 -13.90 33.23 16.31
CA VAL A 87 -14.99 32.38 15.84
C VAL A 87 -16.15 32.42 16.84
N ASP A 88 -17.35 32.69 16.34
CA ASP A 88 -18.61 32.61 17.08
C ASP A 88 -19.43 31.42 16.57
N VAL A 89 -19.70 30.45 17.46
CA VAL A 89 -20.40 29.20 17.11
C VAL A 89 -21.83 29.31 17.60
N THR A 90 -22.77 29.16 16.67
CA THR A 90 -24.22 29.23 16.94
C THR A 90 -24.92 28.00 16.39
N SER A 91 -26.09 27.66 16.95
CA SER A 91 -26.87 26.48 16.57
C SER A 91 -28.36 26.77 16.72
N THR A 92 -29.19 26.08 15.92
CA THR A 92 -30.67 26.11 16.02
C THR A 92 -31.19 25.51 17.33
N HIS A 93 -30.36 24.76 18.06
CA HIS A 93 -30.81 23.93 19.16
C HIS A 93 -30.48 24.57 20.52
N THR A 94 -31.50 24.79 21.33
CA THR A 94 -31.38 25.24 22.71
C THR A 94 -31.37 24.05 23.67
N THR A 95 -30.62 24.16 24.77
CA THR A 95 -30.71 23.19 25.86
C THR A 95 -32.17 23.13 26.36
N PRO A 96 -32.79 21.94 26.50
CA PRO A 96 -34.17 21.84 26.93
C PRO A 96 -34.36 22.49 28.30
N ALA A 97 -35.48 23.20 28.47
CA ALA A 97 -35.83 23.83 29.74
C ALA A 97 -36.29 22.80 30.81
N SER A 98 -36.66 21.59 30.39
CA SER A 98 -37.16 20.48 31.23
C SER A 98 -36.31 19.21 31.07
N THR A 99 -36.49 18.25 31.97
CA THR A 99 -35.86 16.92 31.86
C THR A 99 -36.45 16.14 30.68
N ILE A 100 -35.58 15.70 29.76
CA ILE A 100 -35.96 14.87 28.61
C ILE A 100 -36.44 13.50 29.07
N ASP A 101 -37.62 13.12 28.59
CA ASP A 101 -38.26 11.83 28.84
C ASP A 101 -38.16 10.92 27.59
N PRO A 102 -38.06 9.58 27.71
CA PRO A 102 -38.00 8.67 26.56
C PRO A 102 -39.23 8.70 25.64
N TYR A 103 -40.37 9.23 26.11
CA TYR A 103 -41.59 9.42 25.33
C TYR A 103 -41.72 10.84 24.77
N ASP A 104 -40.67 11.66 24.86
CA ASP A 104 -40.71 13.03 24.35
C ASP A 104 -40.81 13.06 22.82
N THR A 105 -42.02 13.25 22.34
CA THR A 105 -42.33 13.31 20.91
C THR A 105 -41.67 14.47 20.16
N CYS A 106 -40.97 15.40 20.84
CA CYS A 106 -40.26 16.51 20.19
C CYS A 106 -38.94 16.06 19.53
N TYR A 107 -38.41 14.89 19.87
CA TYR A 107 -37.14 14.41 19.37
C TYR A 107 -37.23 13.00 18.80
N TYR A 108 -36.26 12.65 17.95
CA TYR A 108 -36.00 11.25 17.63
C TYR A 108 -35.15 10.62 18.73
N HIS A 109 -35.52 9.44 19.19
CA HIS A 109 -34.79 8.73 20.24
C HIS A 109 -34.04 7.52 19.66
N CYS A 110 -32.72 7.48 19.84
CA CYS A 110 -31.84 6.40 19.41
C CYS A 110 -31.51 5.50 20.60
N TYR A 111 -31.65 4.18 20.47
CA TYR A 111 -31.37 3.24 21.56
C TYR A 111 -30.20 2.32 21.22
N SER A 112 -29.17 2.30 22.09
CA SER A 112 -27.98 1.45 21.90
C SER A 112 -27.59 0.72 23.18
N VAL A 113 -27.32 -0.58 23.07
CA VAL A 113 -26.72 -1.40 24.13
C VAL A 113 -25.21 -1.39 23.98
N TRP A 114 -24.53 -1.09 25.08
CA TRP A 114 -23.10 -1.00 25.17
C TRP A 114 -22.55 -2.08 26.11
N ALA A 115 -21.43 -2.66 25.73
CA ALA A 115 -20.73 -3.66 26.53
C ALA A 115 -19.27 -3.25 26.77
N PRO A 116 -18.69 -3.64 27.92
CA PRO A 116 -17.28 -3.46 28.19
C PRO A 116 -16.47 -4.53 27.44
N TYR A 117 -15.52 -4.10 26.62
CA TYR A 117 -14.55 -4.99 25.97
C TYR A 117 -13.14 -4.68 26.45
N ARG A 118 -12.32 -5.71 26.65
CA ARG A 118 -10.90 -5.53 26.93
C ARG A 118 -10.17 -5.10 25.66
N ASP A 119 -9.30 -4.10 25.78
CA ASP A 119 -8.42 -3.73 24.68
C ASP A 119 -7.42 -4.88 24.42
N LYS A 120 -7.25 -5.27 23.15
CA LYS A 120 -6.30 -6.32 22.76
C LYS A 120 -4.84 -5.92 23.00
N GLY A 121 -4.52 -4.63 22.90
CA GLY A 121 -3.19 -4.06 23.13
C GLY A 121 -2.94 -3.60 24.58
N ALA A 122 -4.00 -3.47 25.38
CA ALA A 122 -3.91 -3.16 26.80
C ALA A 122 -4.99 -3.95 27.57
N PRO A 123 -4.76 -5.24 27.89
CA PRO A 123 -5.79 -6.14 28.44
C PRO A 123 -6.44 -5.68 29.75
N ASP A 124 -5.74 -4.83 30.49
CA ASP A 124 -6.21 -4.23 31.75
C ASP A 124 -7.10 -3.00 31.54
N THR A 125 -7.20 -2.49 30.30
CA THR A 125 -8.05 -1.36 29.94
C THR A 125 -9.39 -1.87 29.40
N ILE A 126 -10.48 -1.39 30.01
CA ILE A 126 -11.85 -1.64 29.57
C ILE A 126 -12.30 -0.49 28.67
N VAL A 127 -12.87 -0.84 27.51
CA VAL A 127 -13.38 0.09 26.52
C VAL A 127 -14.85 -0.19 26.27
N TRP A 128 -15.70 0.84 26.41
CA TRP A 128 -17.13 0.73 26.14
C TRP A 128 -17.43 0.88 24.65
N ARG A 129 -18.11 -0.11 24.09
CA ARG A 129 -18.50 -0.12 22.66
C ARG A 129 -19.94 -0.59 22.50
N VAL A 130 -20.56 -0.15 21.42
CA VAL A 130 -21.90 -0.61 21.04
C VAL A 130 -21.83 -2.09 20.72
N GLU A 131 -22.53 -2.88 21.51
CA GLU A 131 -22.77 -4.30 21.26
C GLU A 131 -23.91 -4.46 20.25
N ARG A 132 -24.99 -3.70 20.44
CA ARG A 132 -26.19 -3.79 19.62
C ARG A 132 -26.93 -2.45 19.54
N PHE A 133 -27.27 -2.05 18.33
CA PHE A 133 -28.23 -0.96 18.09
C PHE A 133 -29.65 -1.52 18.16
N LEU A 134 -30.54 -0.87 18.91
CA LEU A 134 -31.92 -1.34 19.13
C LEU A 134 -32.94 -0.67 18.20
N GLY A 135 -32.61 0.47 17.62
CA GLY A 135 -33.48 1.19 16.69
C GLY A 135 -33.74 2.63 17.09
N LEU A 136 -34.64 3.25 16.32
CA LEU A 136 -35.09 4.63 16.45
C LEU A 136 -36.56 4.63 16.88
N ASP A 137 -36.91 5.41 17.89
CA ASP A 137 -38.28 5.84 18.13
C ASP A 137 -38.51 7.20 17.47
N ARG A 138 -39.54 7.29 16.62
CA ARG A 138 -39.77 8.43 15.75
C ARG A 138 -40.64 9.46 16.46
N SER A 139 -40.27 10.73 16.34
CA SER A 139 -41.13 11.84 16.72
C SER A 139 -42.49 11.72 16.00
N SER A 140 -43.59 11.73 16.76
CA SER A 140 -44.97 11.75 16.23
C SER A 140 -45.53 13.17 16.07
N LYS A 141 -44.82 14.20 16.57
CA LYS A 141 -45.20 15.61 16.52
C LYS A 141 -44.33 16.42 15.56
N ILE A 142 -44.12 15.89 14.37
CA ILE A 142 -43.67 16.69 13.23
C ILE A 142 -44.90 17.34 12.59
N GLU A 143 -45.71 18.04 13.40
CA GLU A 143 -46.71 18.96 12.91
C GLU A 143 -46.20 20.40 13.13
N PRO A 144 -46.36 21.29 12.14
CA PRO A 144 -45.67 22.58 12.07
C PRO A 144 -46.03 23.59 13.19
N GLU A 145 -46.90 23.24 14.14
CA GLU A 145 -47.53 24.20 15.04
C GLU A 145 -46.89 24.34 16.44
N GLN A 146 -46.05 23.40 16.92
CA GLN A 146 -45.43 23.54 18.26
C GLN A 146 -44.09 24.29 18.29
N HIS A 147 -43.43 24.55 17.16
CA HIS A 147 -42.20 25.37 17.15
C HIS A 147 -42.44 26.88 17.22
N LYS A 148 -43.70 27.35 17.24
CA LYS A 148 -44.02 28.75 17.54
C LYS A 148 -43.93 29.09 19.03
N SER A 149 -44.02 28.12 19.95
CA SER A 149 -44.03 28.38 21.39
C SER A 149 -42.66 28.34 22.07
N ASP A 150 -41.65 27.72 21.45
CA ASP A 150 -40.28 27.64 22.00
C ASP A 150 -39.29 28.40 21.13
N GLY A 151 -39.59 29.66 20.79
CA GLY A 151 -38.61 30.66 20.35
C GLY A 151 -37.43 30.15 19.50
N VAL A 152 -37.68 29.28 18.50
CA VAL A 152 -36.66 28.81 17.58
C VAL A 152 -36.27 30.03 16.76
N THR A 153 -35.21 30.69 17.21
CA THR A 153 -34.63 31.85 16.55
C THR A 153 -34.42 31.49 15.09
N ALA A 154 -35.01 32.27 14.18
CA ALA A 154 -34.64 32.20 12.77
C ALA A 154 -33.10 32.16 12.71
N GLY A 155 -32.55 31.11 12.09
CA GLY A 155 -31.09 30.95 11.98
C GLY A 155 -30.44 32.21 11.41
N PRO A 156 -29.12 32.40 11.61
CA PRO A 156 -28.46 33.68 11.32
C PRO A 156 -28.69 34.12 9.86
N GLU A 157 -28.90 35.44 9.67
CA GLU A 157 -28.99 36.06 8.34
C GLU A 157 -27.67 35.94 7.55
N HIS A 158 -26.54 35.82 8.26
CA HIS A 158 -25.21 35.66 7.69
C HIS A 158 -24.38 34.65 8.49
N ALA A 159 -23.75 33.71 7.80
CA ALA A 159 -22.74 32.79 8.35
C ALA A 159 -21.57 32.67 7.38
N ASP A 160 -20.35 32.43 7.90
CA ASP A 160 -19.16 32.17 7.09
C ASP A 160 -18.96 30.67 6.82
N ILE A 161 -19.40 29.84 7.77
CA ILE A 161 -19.35 28.38 7.72
C ILE A 161 -20.70 27.83 8.21
N ILE A 162 -21.29 26.92 7.45
CA ILE A 162 -22.52 26.20 7.83
C ILE A 162 -22.24 24.71 7.82
N VAL A 163 -22.53 24.04 8.93
CA VAL A 163 -22.37 22.59 9.08
C VAL A 163 -23.74 21.97 9.25
N ILE A 164 -24.08 21.02 8.38
CA ILE A 164 -25.36 20.33 8.36
C ILE A 164 -25.13 18.85 8.69
N ASP A 165 -25.76 18.36 9.75
CA ASP A 165 -25.87 16.91 10.02
C ASP A 165 -27.20 16.40 9.46
N ASP A 166 -27.14 15.79 8.29
CA ASP A 166 -28.29 15.23 7.59
C ASP A 166 -28.29 13.70 7.74
N SER A 167 -28.96 13.24 8.79
CA SER A 167 -29.12 11.83 9.15
C SER A 167 -30.40 11.21 8.55
N ASN A 168 -31.06 11.90 7.62
CA ASN A 168 -32.33 11.51 7.01
C ASN A 168 -33.47 11.32 8.03
N LEU A 169 -33.59 12.26 8.98
CA LEU A 169 -34.67 12.28 9.98
C LEU A 169 -35.68 13.42 9.75
N GLY A 170 -35.79 13.90 8.51
CA GLY A 170 -36.81 14.84 8.06
C GLY A 170 -36.32 16.27 7.82
N PHE A 171 -35.14 16.68 8.34
CA PHE A 171 -34.61 18.04 8.12
C PHE A 171 -34.46 18.40 6.63
N ARG A 172 -34.01 17.44 5.82
CA ARG A 172 -33.77 17.62 4.38
C ARG A 172 -35.03 17.89 3.55
N ASP A 173 -36.20 17.56 4.08
CA ASP A 173 -37.50 17.68 3.39
C ASP A 173 -38.35 18.84 3.90
N GLN A 174 -37.82 19.65 4.82
CA GLN A 174 -38.54 20.75 5.48
C GLN A 174 -37.84 22.09 5.24
N PRO A 175 -38.07 22.74 4.08
CA PRO A 175 -37.47 24.03 3.76
C PRO A 175 -37.67 25.07 4.84
N ASP A 176 -38.83 25.08 5.51
CA ASP A 176 -39.15 26.02 6.59
C ASP A 176 -38.21 25.91 7.80
N HIS A 177 -37.54 24.78 8.00
CA HIS A 177 -36.57 24.58 9.07
C HIS A 177 -35.13 24.94 8.69
N TRP A 178 -34.87 25.22 7.41
CA TRP A 178 -33.53 25.65 7.00
C TRP A 178 -33.22 27.06 7.55
N PRO A 179 -31.96 27.34 7.93
CA PRO A 179 -31.55 28.68 8.35
C PRO A 179 -31.69 29.69 7.21
N VAL A 180 -31.88 30.97 7.57
CA VAL A 180 -32.04 32.07 6.60
C VAL A 180 -30.85 32.14 5.64
N ALA A 181 -29.62 32.00 6.14
CA ALA A 181 -28.41 31.95 5.31
C ALA A 181 -28.39 30.82 4.26
N ILE A 182 -29.18 29.76 4.41
CA ILE A 182 -29.39 28.74 3.36
C ILE A 182 -30.54 29.14 2.44
N LYS A 183 -31.69 29.55 3.00
CA LYS A 183 -32.91 29.88 2.23
C LYS A 183 -32.70 31.06 1.28
N GLU A 184 -32.04 32.10 1.78
CA GLU A 184 -31.84 33.39 1.11
C GLU A 184 -30.33 33.61 0.94
N PRO A 185 -29.67 32.92 -0.02
CA PRO A 185 -28.24 33.08 -0.25
C PRO A 185 -27.95 34.53 -0.63
N GLY A 186 -27.07 35.20 0.13
CA GLY A 186 -26.65 36.56 -0.15
C GLY A 186 -26.01 36.68 -1.55
N SER A 187 -26.27 37.77 -2.27
CA SER A 187 -25.88 37.98 -3.68
C SER A 187 -24.37 38.24 -3.93
N GLY A 188 -23.50 37.93 -2.96
CA GLY A 188 -22.07 38.24 -2.99
C GLY A 188 -21.18 37.06 -3.40
N LYS A 189 -20.00 37.36 -3.98
CA LYS A 189 -18.96 36.37 -4.37
C LYS A 189 -18.32 35.58 -3.20
N ASN A 190 -18.70 35.85 -1.95
CA ASN A 190 -18.12 35.29 -0.73
C ASN A 190 -19.18 34.56 0.13
N GLY A 191 -19.97 33.66 -0.47
CA GLY A 191 -20.93 32.83 0.26
C GLY A 191 -20.28 31.90 1.30
N PRO A 192 -21.06 31.33 2.23
CA PRO A 192 -20.56 30.42 3.26
C PRO A 192 -19.92 29.17 2.65
N TRP A 193 -18.94 28.59 3.36
CA TRP A 193 -18.63 27.18 3.18
C TRP A 193 -19.73 26.33 3.79
N ILE A 194 -20.29 25.40 3.02
CA ILE A 194 -21.30 24.45 3.50
C ILE A 194 -20.67 23.07 3.59
N ILE A 195 -20.75 22.45 4.77
CA ILE A 195 -20.31 21.07 4.99
C ILE A 195 -21.53 20.24 5.36
N VAL A 196 -21.83 19.21 4.57
CA VAL A 196 -22.97 18.32 4.79
C VAL A 196 -22.46 16.94 5.12
N LYS A 197 -22.69 16.48 6.35
CA LYS A 197 -22.63 15.06 6.70
C LYS A 197 -23.94 14.44 6.24
N MET A 198 -23.90 13.55 5.26
CA MET A 198 -25.11 13.02 4.62
C MET A 198 -25.25 11.52 4.84
N SER A 199 -26.46 11.10 5.19
CA SER A 199 -26.91 9.70 5.22
C SER A 199 -27.84 9.40 4.04
N GLN A 200 -28.08 8.12 3.77
CA GLN A 200 -28.94 7.71 2.65
C GLN A 200 -30.37 8.24 2.77
N PRO A 201 -31.06 8.53 1.65
CA PRO A 201 -30.57 8.44 0.26
C PRO A 201 -29.60 9.58 -0.10
N MET A 202 -28.76 9.38 -1.12
CA MET A 202 -27.66 10.31 -1.45
C MET A 202 -28.01 11.14 -2.68
N ALA A 203 -27.56 12.40 -2.68
CA ALA A 203 -27.64 13.30 -3.84
C ALA A 203 -29.06 13.51 -4.42
N GLU A 204 -30.07 13.45 -3.55
CA GLU A 204 -31.46 13.69 -3.88
C GLU A 204 -32.18 14.42 -2.71
N GLY A 205 -33.39 14.90 -2.98
CA GLY A 205 -34.23 15.62 -2.00
C GLY A 205 -34.11 17.14 -2.09
N ALA A 206 -35.05 17.83 -1.45
CA ALA A 206 -35.22 19.28 -1.58
C ALA A 206 -33.97 20.06 -1.13
N LEU A 207 -33.39 19.68 0.01
CA LEU A 207 -32.17 20.29 0.51
C LEU A 207 -31.01 20.14 -0.47
N TRP A 208 -30.82 18.96 -1.06
CA TRP A 208 -29.74 18.71 -2.01
C TRP A 208 -29.84 19.59 -3.25
N GLU A 209 -31.02 19.64 -3.88
CA GLU A 209 -31.26 20.48 -5.06
C GLU A 209 -30.95 21.94 -4.79
N HIS A 210 -31.40 22.45 -3.63
CA HIS A 210 -31.17 23.81 -3.20
C HIS A 210 -29.68 24.10 -2.97
N LEU A 211 -28.96 23.19 -2.30
CA LEU A 211 -27.54 23.37 -2.02
C LEU A 211 -26.69 23.37 -3.29
N ILE A 212 -26.98 22.49 -4.24
CA ILE A 212 -26.26 22.47 -5.53
C ILE A 212 -26.55 23.71 -6.36
N ALA A 213 -27.79 24.18 -6.40
CA ALA A 213 -28.17 25.36 -7.18
C ALA A 213 -27.50 26.66 -6.70
N HIS A 214 -27.20 26.77 -5.39
CA HIS A 214 -26.77 28.02 -4.78
C HIS A 214 -25.35 28.01 -4.20
N PHE A 215 -24.80 26.83 -3.87
CA PHE A 215 -23.55 26.72 -3.11
C PHE A 215 -22.56 25.69 -3.67
N SER A 216 -22.74 25.20 -4.90
CA SER A 216 -21.88 24.19 -5.54
C SER A 216 -20.38 24.45 -5.32
N ASP A 217 -19.89 25.65 -5.59
CA ASP A 217 -18.46 26.03 -5.51
C ASP A 217 -17.87 26.05 -4.09
N ARG A 218 -18.72 26.01 -3.05
CA ARG A 218 -18.33 25.99 -1.64
C ARG A 218 -19.06 24.90 -0.82
N LEU A 219 -19.55 23.87 -1.49
CA LEU A 219 -20.21 22.72 -0.87
C LEU A 219 -19.24 21.56 -0.70
N ILE A 220 -19.11 21.06 0.53
CA ILE A 220 -18.34 19.87 0.88
C ILE A 220 -19.30 18.80 1.38
N VAL A 221 -19.33 17.65 0.71
CA VAL A 221 -20.16 16.51 1.11
C VAL A 221 -19.29 15.48 1.81
N VAL A 222 -19.70 15.00 2.99
CA VAL A 222 -18.98 14.00 3.78
C VAL A 222 -19.85 12.76 3.97
N LEU A 223 -19.38 11.62 3.48
CA LEU A 223 -20.10 10.34 3.42
C LEU A 223 -19.26 9.21 4.03
N SER A 224 -19.90 8.10 4.41
CA SER A 224 -19.19 6.85 4.64
C SER A 224 -19.31 5.91 3.43
N ILE A 225 -18.26 5.12 3.18
CA ILE A 225 -18.30 4.09 2.14
C ILE A 225 -19.40 3.05 2.37
N ASN A 226 -19.79 2.82 3.63
CA ASN A 226 -20.84 1.87 3.95
C ASN A 226 -22.21 2.39 3.51
N ASP A 227 -22.47 3.69 3.67
CA ASP A 227 -23.70 4.31 3.20
C ASP A 227 -23.75 4.28 1.67
N LEU A 228 -22.61 4.49 1.01
CA LEU A 228 -22.52 4.37 -0.44
C LEU A 228 -22.76 2.92 -0.92
N ARG A 229 -22.16 1.90 -0.30
CA ARG A 229 -22.36 0.49 -0.67
C ARG A 229 -23.76 -0.06 -0.40
N GLN A 230 -24.55 0.60 0.43
CA GLN A 230 -25.97 0.27 0.61
C GLN A 230 -26.83 0.81 -0.54
N SER A 231 -26.28 1.65 -1.41
CA SER A 231 -26.92 2.13 -2.65
C SER A 231 -26.49 1.27 -3.84
N ALA A 232 -27.03 1.53 -5.03
CA ALA A 232 -26.76 0.75 -6.24
C ALA A 232 -25.39 1.09 -6.88
N ILE A 233 -24.29 0.87 -6.14
CA ILE A 233 -22.90 1.06 -6.62
C ILE A 233 -22.10 -0.24 -6.52
N GLN A 234 -21.11 -0.40 -7.38
CA GLN A 234 -20.22 -1.57 -7.39
C GLN A 234 -18.80 -1.20 -6.93
N VAL A 235 -18.61 -1.07 -5.62
CA VAL A 235 -17.28 -0.80 -5.02
C VAL A 235 -16.84 -1.97 -4.15
N SER A 236 -15.77 -2.64 -4.57
CA SER A 236 -15.16 -3.77 -3.88
C SER A 236 -14.74 -3.40 -2.46
N ALA A 237 -14.95 -4.31 -1.52
CA ALA A 237 -14.55 -4.16 -0.12
C ALA A 237 -13.35 -5.04 0.22
N GLN A 238 -12.41 -4.50 0.99
CA GLN A 238 -11.27 -5.26 1.53
C GLN A 238 -10.40 -5.99 0.48
N ILE A 239 -10.20 -5.41 -0.70
CA ILE A 239 -9.38 -6.02 -1.78
C ILE A 239 -8.03 -5.31 -1.91
N SER A 240 -8.00 -4.09 -2.43
CA SER A 240 -6.81 -3.23 -2.47
C SER A 240 -7.23 -1.77 -2.45
N TRP A 241 -6.34 -0.90 -1.97
CA TRP A 241 -6.61 0.54 -1.93
C TRP A 241 -6.77 1.10 -3.34
N GLU A 242 -5.96 0.65 -4.29
CA GLU A 242 -6.02 1.06 -5.68
C GLU A 242 -7.32 0.64 -6.37
N LYS A 243 -7.76 -0.61 -6.20
CA LYS A 243 -9.01 -1.07 -6.81
C LYS A 243 -10.21 -0.34 -6.23
N THR A 244 -10.30 -0.27 -4.90
CA THR A 244 -11.40 0.42 -4.21
C THR A 244 -11.46 1.89 -4.58
N ALA A 245 -10.32 2.59 -4.68
CA ALA A 245 -10.29 4.00 -5.07
C ALA A 245 -10.73 4.20 -6.54
N LEU A 246 -10.19 3.41 -7.48
CA LEU A 246 -10.55 3.51 -8.90
C LEU A 246 -12.02 3.20 -9.15
N GLU A 247 -12.55 2.14 -8.54
CA GLU A 247 -13.98 1.80 -8.64
C GLU A 247 -14.85 2.89 -8.02
N LEU A 248 -14.47 3.45 -6.87
CA LEU A 248 -15.23 4.52 -6.24
C LEU A 248 -15.20 5.82 -7.07
N ILE A 249 -14.06 6.20 -7.62
CA ILE A 249 -13.94 7.36 -8.52
C ILE A 249 -14.85 7.13 -9.73
N TRP A 250 -14.79 5.95 -10.34
CA TRP A 250 -15.63 5.60 -11.49
C TRP A 250 -17.13 5.69 -11.17
N GLU A 251 -17.56 5.11 -10.06
CA GLU A 251 -18.96 5.15 -9.60
C GLU A 251 -19.41 6.58 -9.32
N LEU A 252 -18.61 7.38 -8.61
CA LEU A 252 -18.92 8.78 -8.33
C LEU A 252 -18.93 9.66 -9.58
N THR A 253 -18.26 9.28 -10.66
CA THR A 253 -18.20 10.09 -11.89
C THR A 253 -19.27 9.68 -12.90
N HIS A 254 -19.55 8.38 -13.03
CA HIS A 254 -20.36 7.85 -14.13
C HIS A 254 -21.71 7.26 -13.70
N ASN A 255 -21.91 6.88 -12.44
CA ASN A 255 -23.18 6.29 -12.01
C ASN A 255 -24.28 7.36 -11.85
N PRO A 256 -25.36 7.35 -12.66
CA PRO A 256 -26.37 8.42 -12.63
C PRO A 256 -27.08 8.61 -11.29
N MET A 257 -27.07 7.60 -10.41
CA MET A 257 -27.71 7.68 -9.10
C MET A 257 -26.91 8.53 -8.09
N ILE A 258 -25.59 8.63 -8.27
CA ILE A 258 -24.70 9.29 -7.31
C ILE A 258 -23.74 10.29 -7.95
N ASN A 259 -23.64 10.33 -9.29
CA ASN A 259 -22.68 11.20 -9.97
C ASN A 259 -22.93 12.67 -9.71
N ARG A 260 -24.15 13.03 -9.32
CA ARG A 260 -24.52 14.39 -8.90
C ARG A 260 -23.67 14.90 -7.75
N LEU A 261 -23.09 14.03 -6.92
CA LEU A 261 -22.16 14.40 -5.84
C LEU A 261 -20.95 15.19 -6.37
N THR A 262 -20.52 14.96 -7.61
CA THR A 262 -19.39 15.66 -8.25
C THR A 262 -19.69 17.10 -8.64
N HIS A 263 -20.94 17.56 -8.51
CA HIS A 263 -21.31 18.97 -8.65
C HIS A 263 -21.02 19.79 -7.37
N SER A 264 -20.70 19.13 -6.25
CA SER A 264 -20.17 19.81 -5.06
C SER A 264 -18.70 20.18 -5.27
N ALA A 265 -18.20 21.18 -4.54
CA ALA A 265 -16.79 21.59 -4.60
C ALA A 265 -15.85 20.43 -4.25
N TYR A 266 -16.22 19.65 -3.23
CA TYR A 266 -15.49 18.46 -2.81
C TYR A 266 -16.43 17.40 -2.22
N THR A 267 -16.20 16.14 -2.58
CA THR A 267 -16.83 14.98 -1.94
C THR A 267 -15.77 14.20 -1.16
N VAL A 268 -16.02 13.96 0.13
CA VAL A 268 -15.16 13.19 1.03
C VAL A 268 -15.85 11.88 1.39
N VAL A 269 -15.27 10.75 1.00
CA VAL A 269 -15.77 9.42 1.35
C VAL A 269 -14.86 8.78 2.38
N SER A 270 -15.39 8.53 3.58
CA SER A 270 -14.67 7.91 4.68
C SER A 270 -14.68 6.39 4.61
N PHE A 271 -13.51 5.77 4.73
CA PHE A 271 -13.32 4.32 4.96
C PHE A 271 -13.13 4.00 6.46
N GLY A 272 -13.54 4.92 7.34
CA GLY A 272 -13.35 4.81 8.78
C GLY A 272 -11.92 5.20 9.20
N PRO A 273 -11.31 4.50 10.17
CA PRO A 273 -10.02 4.89 10.74
C PRO A 273 -8.81 4.57 9.84
N THR A 274 -9.02 4.00 8.66
CA THR A 274 -7.96 3.50 7.78
C THR A 274 -7.80 4.29 6.49
N GLY A 275 -8.75 5.17 6.14
CA GLY A 275 -8.65 5.89 4.89
C GLY A 275 -9.81 6.82 4.58
N ALA A 276 -9.63 7.65 3.57
CA ALA A 276 -10.64 8.49 2.94
C ALA A 276 -10.28 8.78 1.48
N LEU A 277 -11.28 8.96 0.64
CA LEU A 277 -11.12 9.52 -0.70
C LEU A 277 -11.60 10.98 -0.68
N LEU A 278 -10.78 11.90 -1.17
CA LEU A 278 -11.13 13.28 -1.45
C LEU A 278 -11.28 13.45 -2.96
N LEU A 279 -12.51 13.61 -3.43
CA LEU A 279 -12.83 13.83 -4.83
C LEU A 279 -13.14 15.32 -5.06
N PRO A 280 -12.32 16.05 -5.82
CA PRO A 280 -12.65 17.41 -6.24
C PRO A 280 -13.85 17.42 -7.18
N GLY A 281 -14.66 18.49 -7.11
CA GLY A 281 -15.77 18.71 -8.03
C GLY A 281 -15.31 18.88 -9.48
N ILE A 282 -16.22 18.68 -10.42
CA ILE A 282 -15.94 18.73 -11.87
C ILE A 282 -15.30 20.09 -12.28
N THR A 283 -15.60 21.17 -11.57
CA THR A 283 -15.10 22.52 -11.86
C THR A 283 -13.68 22.80 -11.34
N LYS A 284 -13.10 21.94 -10.49
CA LYS A 284 -11.83 22.20 -9.79
C LYS A 284 -10.57 21.85 -10.60
N HIS A 285 -10.66 21.01 -11.64
CA HIS A 285 -9.51 20.55 -12.42
C HIS A 285 -8.33 20.01 -11.57
N GLU A 286 -8.63 19.39 -10.43
CA GLU A 286 -7.67 18.77 -9.50
C GLU A 286 -7.77 17.24 -9.60
N SER A 287 -6.68 16.52 -9.30
CA SER A 287 -6.72 15.05 -9.20
C SER A 287 -7.43 14.59 -7.92
N PRO A 288 -8.21 13.49 -7.97
CA PRO A 288 -8.71 12.86 -6.76
C PRO A 288 -7.56 12.38 -5.88
N LYS A 289 -7.72 12.46 -4.55
CA LYS A 289 -6.69 12.08 -3.57
C LYS A 289 -7.17 10.94 -2.69
N LEU A 290 -6.40 9.87 -2.66
CA LEU A 290 -6.59 8.78 -1.72
C LEU A 290 -5.70 8.99 -0.49
N LEU A 291 -6.31 9.07 0.68
CA LEU A 291 -5.64 8.99 1.96
C LEU A 291 -5.85 7.58 2.53
N PHE A 292 -4.78 6.86 2.83
CA PHE A 292 -4.88 5.43 3.19
C PHE A 292 -3.83 5.00 4.21
N ASP A 293 -4.17 3.96 4.97
CA ASP A 293 -3.23 3.30 5.86
C ASP A 293 -2.42 2.26 5.06
N PRO A 294 -1.08 2.34 5.08
CA PRO A 294 -0.22 1.39 4.36
C PRO A 294 -0.41 -0.07 4.77
N LEU A 295 -0.76 -0.34 6.04
CA LEU A 295 -0.80 -1.69 6.60
C LEU A 295 -2.23 -2.25 6.70
N TYR A 296 -3.21 -1.39 6.95
CA TYR A 296 -4.59 -1.79 7.20
C TYR A 296 -5.53 -1.35 6.08
N MET A 297 -6.27 -2.31 5.52
CA MET A 297 -7.43 -2.01 4.69
C MET A 297 -8.60 -1.54 5.55
N GLU A 298 -9.65 -1.02 4.91
CA GLU A 298 -10.92 -0.80 5.58
C GLU A 298 -11.36 -2.03 6.41
N ARG A 299 -11.94 -1.76 7.58
CA ARG A 299 -12.40 -2.76 8.56
C ARG A 299 -11.28 -3.65 9.16
N GLU A 300 -10.01 -3.51 8.77
CA GLU A 300 -8.89 -4.27 9.35
C GLU A 300 -8.22 -3.55 10.53
N TRP A 301 -8.53 -2.27 10.76
CA TRP A 301 -7.93 -1.52 11.85
C TRP A 301 -8.18 -2.20 13.20
N PRO A 302 -7.16 -2.37 14.06
CA PRO A 302 -7.31 -3.11 15.30
C PRO A 302 -8.34 -2.48 16.24
N ALA A 303 -9.46 -3.19 16.45
CA ALA A 303 -10.29 -3.04 17.64
C ALA A 303 -10.85 -4.39 18.10
N GLY A 304 -11.25 -4.40 19.38
CA GLY A 304 -12.03 -5.49 19.96
C GLY A 304 -13.43 -5.59 19.34
N LYS A 305 -14.28 -6.42 19.95
CA LYS A 305 -15.68 -6.58 19.54
C LYS A 305 -16.46 -5.26 19.68
N GLY A 306 -17.57 -5.13 18.97
CA GLY A 306 -18.46 -3.97 19.03
C GLY A 306 -18.06 -2.80 18.13
N THR A 307 -18.94 -1.81 18.04
CA THR A 307 -18.79 -0.61 17.18
C THR A 307 -18.80 0.68 18.00
N ILE A 308 -18.45 1.81 17.38
CA ILE A 308 -18.42 3.12 18.03
C ILE A 308 -19.17 4.13 17.17
N ILE A 309 -20.04 4.91 17.82
CA ILE A 309 -20.84 6.00 17.25
C ILE A 309 -20.01 7.30 17.19
N GLY A 310 -20.30 8.16 16.21
CA GLY A 310 -19.73 9.52 16.10
C GLY A 310 -18.47 9.66 15.24
N LYS A 311 -18.02 8.58 14.58
CA LYS A 311 -16.80 8.61 13.72
C LYS A 311 -16.86 9.69 12.63
N THR A 312 -17.95 9.76 11.87
CA THR A 312 -18.10 10.75 10.79
C THR A 312 -18.17 12.17 11.34
N SER A 313 -18.81 12.38 12.50
CA SER A 313 -18.84 13.69 13.17
C SER A 313 -17.44 14.19 13.55
N VAL A 314 -16.55 13.28 13.99
CA VAL A 314 -15.14 13.61 14.24
C VAL A 314 -14.40 14.02 12.97
N LEU A 315 -14.65 13.32 11.86
CA LEU A 315 -14.07 13.67 10.56
C LEU A 315 -14.53 15.06 10.10
N VAL A 316 -15.83 15.36 10.22
CA VAL A 316 -16.37 16.69 9.90
C VAL A 316 -15.74 17.77 10.78
N ALA A 317 -15.56 17.53 12.08
CA ALA A 317 -14.88 18.48 12.96
C ALA A 317 -13.43 18.78 12.53
N GLY A 318 -12.70 17.79 12.02
CA GLY A 318 -11.36 17.97 11.44
C GLY A 318 -11.36 18.85 10.19
N ILE A 319 -12.34 18.66 9.29
CA ILE A 319 -12.52 19.50 8.10
C ILE A 319 -12.87 20.95 8.50
N VAL A 320 -13.82 21.11 9.43
CA VAL A 320 -14.23 22.42 9.96
C VAL A 320 -13.04 23.15 10.58
N ARG A 321 -12.18 22.44 11.33
CA ARG A 321 -10.94 23.02 11.91
C ARG A 321 -10.10 23.71 10.83
N GLU A 322 -9.86 23.06 9.69
CA GLU A 322 -9.02 23.64 8.65
C GLU A 322 -9.68 24.82 7.93
N ILE A 323 -11.00 24.81 7.76
CA ILE A 323 -11.73 25.96 7.21
C ILE A 323 -11.64 27.16 8.16
N MET A 324 -11.73 26.94 9.48
CA MET A 324 -11.52 28.01 10.47
C MET A 324 -10.07 28.53 10.48
N MET A 325 -9.09 27.71 10.11
CA MET A 325 -7.68 28.12 9.99
C MET A 325 -7.41 28.90 8.70
N ALA A 326 -8.04 28.52 7.58
CA ALA A 326 -7.81 29.13 6.28
C ALA A 326 -9.10 29.20 5.44
N LYS A 327 -9.98 30.16 5.78
CA LYS A 327 -11.31 30.34 5.15
C LYS A 327 -11.29 30.37 3.62
N GLU A 328 -10.36 31.10 3.00
CA GLU A 328 -10.35 31.26 1.54
C GLU A 328 -9.77 30.05 0.79
N ASN A 329 -8.83 29.33 1.40
CA ASN A 329 -8.20 28.17 0.77
C ASN A 329 -7.90 27.09 1.83
N PRO A 330 -8.91 26.32 2.25
CA PRO A 330 -8.76 25.31 3.29
C PRO A 330 -7.97 24.10 2.79
N ASP A 331 -7.02 23.61 3.59
CA ASP A 331 -6.35 22.34 3.33
C ASP A 331 -7.22 21.17 3.81
N LEU A 332 -8.11 20.71 2.93
CA LEU A 332 -9.01 19.59 3.26
C LEU A 332 -8.28 18.28 3.54
N THR A 333 -7.09 18.09 2.96
CA THR A 333 -6.27 16.90 3.21
C THR A 333 -5.81 16.89 4.67
N LYS A 334 -5.32 18.03 5.18
CA LYS A 334 -4.97 18.19 6.60
C LYS A 334 -6.19 18.02 7.52
N GLY A 335 -7.36 18.47 7.08
CA GLY A 335 -8.62 18.31 7.81
C GLY A 335 -9.01 16.83 7.95
N ILE A 336 -8.87 16.06 6.88
CA ILE A 336 -9.11 14.62 6.87
C ILE A 336 -8.09 13.89 7.74
N GLN A 337 -6.80 14.22 7.64
CA GLN A 337 -5.73 13.60 8.45
C GLN A 337 -5.98 13.79 9.96
N SER A 338 -6.29 15.02 10.39
CA SER A 338 -6.58 15.32 11.80
C SER A 338 -7.87 14.64 12.27
N GLY A 339 -8.91 14.64 11.43
CA GLY A 339 -10.16 13.92 11.67
C GLY A 339 -9.95 12.41 11.86
N ILE A 340 -9.12 11.79 11.02
CA ILE A 340 -8.81 10.35 11.12
C ILE A 340 -7.93 10.04 12.34
N ALA A 341 -6.99 10.92 12.70
CA ALA A 341 -6.21 10.76 13.93
C ALA A 341 -7.13 10.74 15.16
N ALA A 342 -8.08 11.66 15.23
CA ALA A 342 -9.08 11.72 16.29
C ALA A 342 -10.08 10.54 16.22
N MET A 343 -10.43 10.08 15.02
CA MET A 343 -11.26 8.88 14.84
C MET A 343 -10.55 7.61 15.34
N ARG A 344 -9.25 7.48 15.12
CA ARG A 344 -8.42 6.39 15.67
C ARG A 344 -8.39 6.43 17.19
N TYR A 345 -8.29 7.62 17.78
CA TYR A 345 -8.41 7.79 19.22
C TYR A 345 -9.79 7.34 19.71
N LEU A 346 -10.88 7.89 19.17
CA LEU A 346 -12.25 7.53 19.55
C LEU A 346 -12.48 6.02 19.40
N HIS A 347 -11.97 5.44 18.33
CA HIS A 347 -12.07 4.01 18.07
C HIS A 347 -11.26 3.17 19.06
N LYS A 348 -10.18 3.67 19.67
CA LYS A 348 -9.42 2.97 20.72
C LYS A 348 -10.02 3.21 22.12
N ALA A 349 -10.31 4.46 22.46
CA ALA A 349 -10.77 4.88 23.78
C ALA A 349 -12.23 4.51 24.07
N GLY A 350 -13.08 4.38 23.05
CA GLY A 350 -14.52 4.15 23.21
C GLY A 350 -15.23 5.32 23.88
N TYR A 351 -16.42 5.06 24.42
CA TYR A 351 -17.14 6.07 25.21
C TYR A 351 -16.62 6.09 26.65
N ASP A 352 -16.57 7.28 27.24
CA ASP A 352 -16.18 7.45 28.63
C ASP A 352 -17.30 6.96 29.53
N GLY A 353 -17.02 5.95 30.36
CA GLY A 353 -17.95 5.44 31.37
C GLY A 353 -17.74 6.04 32.76
N GLY A 354 -16.68 6.82 32.98
CA GLY A 354 -16.22 7.22 34.31
C GLY A 354 -15.63 6.07 35.12
N THR A 355 -15.25 6.35 36.38
CA THR A 355 -14.66 5.38 37.33
C THR A 355 -15.70 4.68 38.22
N ASP A 356 -16.99 4.94 38.00
CA ASP A 356 -18.07 4.45 38.87
C ASP A 356 -18.36 2.96 38.64
N SER A 357 -18.90 2.31 39.68
CA SER A 357 -19.45 0.95 39.60
C SER A 357 -20.63 0.81 38.62
N SER A 358 -21.18 1.93 38.15
CA SER A 358 -22.25 1.99 37.16
C SER A 358 -21.98 3.15 36.18
N PRO A 359 -21.50 2.87 34.97
CA PRO A 359 -20.93 3.89 34.10
C PRO A 359 -22.01 4.77 33.45
N ARG A 360 -21.72 6.06 33.32
CA ARG A 360 -22.54 7.02 32.55
C ARG A 360 -21.85 7.31 31.23
N LEU A 361 -22.23 6.58 30.19
CA LEU A 361 -21.55 6.61 28.90
C LEU A 361 -21.73 7.95 28.19
N ARG A 362 -20.61 8.57 27.83
CA ARG A 362 -20.58 9.84 27.10
C ARG A 362 -19.53 9.83 25.99
N PHE A 363 -19.79 10.63 24.96
CA PHE A 363 -18.83 10.88 23.91
C PHE A 363 -17.58 11.62 24.47
N PRO A 364 -16.35 11.14 24.20
CA PRO A 364 -15.13 11.66 24.83
C PRO A 364 -14.61 12.94 24.13
N ILE A 365 -15.35 14.05 24.22
CA ILE A 365 -15.07 15.32 23.51
C ILE A 365 -13.62 15.78 23.69
N ASP A 366 -13.13 15.89 24.92
CA ASP A 366 -11.79 16.43 25.20
C ASP A 366 -10.67 15.56 24.61
N GLY A 367 -10.83 14.23 24.70
CA GLY A 367 -9.89 13.28 24.14
C GLY A 367 -9.85 13.34 22.61
N VAL A 368 -11.02 13.47 21.97
CA VAL A 368 -11.14 13.68 20.52
C VAL A 368 -10.45 14.99 20.11
N ILE A 369 -10.76 16.10 20.77
CA ILE A 369 -10.19 17.42 20.46
C ILE A 369 -8.67 17.42 20.62
N LYS A 370 -8.12 16.75 21.64
CA LYS A 370 -6.68 16.62 21.82
C LYS A 370 -6.00 16.05 20.57
N HIS A 371 -6.63 15.06 19.92
CA HIS A 371 -6.07 14.43 18.71
C HIS A 371 -6.41 15.19 17.42
N LEU A 372 -7.53 15.92 17.37
CA LEU A 372 -7.81 16.86 16.27
C LEU A 372 -6.76 17.98 16.17
N LYS A 373 -6.07 18.29 17.26
CA LYS A 373 -4.97 19.26 17.28
C LYS A 373 -3.64 18.70 16.77
N SER A 374 -3.52 17.39 16.58
CA SER A 374 -2.30 16.78 16.07
C SER A 374 -2.09 17.18 14.62
N ASP A 375 -0.88 17.60 14.29
CA ASP A 375 -0.46 17.84 12.90
C ASP A 375 0.30 16.63 12.31
N GLU A 376 0.48 15.55 13.08
CA GLU A 376 1.10 14.30 12.57
C GLU A 376 0.09 13.52 11.69
N PRO A 377 0.39 13.29 10.40
CA PRO A 377 -0.53 12.61 9.49
C PRO A 377 -0.58 11.11 9.79
N PRO A 378 -1.74 10.54 10.16
CA PRO A 378 -1.89 9.10 10.40
C PRO A 378 -1.89 8.24 9.13
N LEU A 379 -2.08 8.85 7.94
CA LEU A 379 -2.25 8.15 6.66
C LEU A 379 -1.24 8.60 5.62
N ALA A 380 -0.88 7.68 4.72
CA ALA A 380 -0.22 8.00 3.47
C ALA A 380 -1.20 8.62 2.47
N MET A 381 -0.68 9.28 1.44
CA MET A 381 -1.49 9.93 0.39
C MET A 381 -1.00 9.56 -1.00
N ALA A 382 -1.91 9.28 -1.93
CA ALA A 382 -1.62 9.10 -3.35
C ALA A 382 -2.60 9.91 -4.20
N ASP A 383 -2.10 10.50 -5.28
CA ASP A 383 -2.94 11.10 -6.32
C ASP A 383 -3.48 9.98 -7.21
N CYS A 384 -4.79 9.94 -7.39
CA CYS A 384 -5.44 8.97 -8.26
C CYS A 384 -5.51 9.52 -9.69
N PRO A 385 -5.41 8.65 -10.71
CA PRO A 385 -5.56 9.08 -12.09
C PRO A 385 -6.97 9.62 -12.34
N ILE A 386 -7.07 10.63 -13.19
CA ILE A 386 -8.34 11.13 -13.72
C ILE A 386 -8.82 10.09 -14.76
N ILE A 387 -10.05 9.62 -14.61
CA ILE A 387 -10.62 8.60 -15.49
C ILE A 387 -11.57 9.30 -16.47
N ASP A 388 -11.11 9.53 -17.70
CA ASP A 388 -11.91 10.11 -18.79
C ASP A 388 -12.58 9.03 -19.65
N ASP A 389 -13.71 9.37 -20.27
CA ASP A 389 -14.53 8.49 -21.14
C ASP A 389 -13.73 7.82 -22.28
N GLU A 390 -12.64 8.42 -22.76
CA GLU A 390 -11.84 7.87 -23.87
C GLU A 390 -10.82 6.80 -23.42
N GLN A 391 -10.52 6.68 -22.12
CA GLN A 391 -9.45 5.81 -21.60
C GLN A 391 -9.95 4.53 -20.92
N HIS A 392 -11.01 3.90 -21.45
CA HIS A 392 -11.56 2.64 -20.93
C HIS A 392 -10.54 1.49 -20.78
N ALA A 393 -9.38 1.57 -21.45
CA ALA A 393 -8.36 0.51 -21.45
C ALA A 393 -7.17 0.74 -20.49
N GLN A 394 -6.96 1.92 -19.89
CA GLN A 394 -5.69 2.27 -19.22
C GLN A 394 -5.63 2.30 -17.67
N PRO A 395 -6.69 2.42 -16.85
CA PRO A 395 -6.51 2.58 -15.40
C PRO A 395 -6.09 1.28 -14.68
N LEU A 396 -6.19 0.12 -15.32
CA LEU A 396 -5.87 -1.19 -14.73
C LEU A 396 -4.36 -1.41 -14.47
N SER A 397 -3.49 -0.56 -15.04
CA SER A 397 -2.04 -0.66 -14.87
C SER A 397 -1.45 0.25 -13.78
N TRP A 398 -2.25 1.17 -13.24
CA TRP A 398 -1.80 2.07 -12.18
C TRP A 398 -1.67 1.32 -10.84
N THR A 399 -0.53 1.50 -10.19
CA THR A 399 -0.27 1.05 -8.82
C THR A 399 0.44 2.17 -8.07
N ILE A 400 0.18 2.29 -6.77
CA ILE A 400 0.83 3.32 -5.95
C ILE A 400 2.35 3.07 -5.88
N LEU A 401 2.76 1.79 -5.96
CA LEU A 401 4.17 1.41 -6.04
C LEU A 401 4.84 1.96 -7.30
N ARG A 402 4.21 1.79 -8.47
CA ARG A 402 4.74 2.27 -9.76
C ARG A 402 4.87 3.78 -9.78
N ASP A 403 3.83 4.46 -9.33
CA ASP A 403 3.75 5.92 -9.36
C ASP A 403 4.86 6.58 -8.53
N ARG A 404 5.25 5.95 -7.41
CA ARG A 404 6.29 6.51 -6.53
C ARG A 404 7.72 6.08 -6.82
N TYR A 405 7.93 4.87 -7.32
CA TYR A 405 9.28 4.25 -7.36
C TYR A 405 9.66 3.73 -8.75
N TYR A 406 9.11 4.30 -9.83
CA TYR A 406 9.34 3.82 -11.20
C TYR A 406 10.84 3.61 -11.53
N ASP A 407 11.70 4.56 -11.18
CA ASP A 407 13.14 4.54 -11.51
C ASP A 407 14.05 4.06 -10.35
N ASP A 408 13.48 3.74 -9.17
CA ASP A 408 14.24 3.55 -7.94
C ASP A 408 13.94 2.23 -7.20
N LEU A 409 13.56 1.19 -7.96
CA LEU A 409 13.24 -0.11 -7.38
C LEU A 409 14.46 -0.79 -6.72
N GLU A 410 15.68 -0.50 -7.16
CA GLU A 410 16.88 -1.12 -6.61
C GLU A 410 17.22 -0.57 -5.22
N GLU A 411 17.27 0.75 -5.03
CA GLU A 411 17.52 1.34 -3.71
C GLU A 411 16.41 0.92 -2.73
N LEU A 412 15.16 0.94 -3.20
CA LEU A 412 14.02 0.47 -2.42
C LEU A 412 14.19 -0.99 -1.98
N SER A 413 14.56 -1.89 -2.89
CA SER A 413 14.81 -3.30 -2.58
C SER A 413 15.93 -3.48 -1.56
N GLN A 414 17.02 -2.72 -1.67
CA GLN A 414 18.10 -2.77 -0.68
C GLN A 414 17.61 -2.32 0.70
N ARG A 415 16.87 -1.21 0.78
CA ARG A 415 16.27 -0.73 2.03
C ARG A 415 15.31 -1.75 2.64
N ILE A 416 14.50 -2.44 1.83
CA ILE A 416 13.62 -3.52 2.32
C ILE A 416 14.42 -4.67 2.95
N VAL A 417 15.53 -5.08 2.32
CA VAL A 417 16.40 -6.13 2.88
C VAL A 417 17.04 -5.68 4.19
N LEU A 418 17.50 -4.43 4.25
CA LEU A 418 18.25 -3.87 5.38
C LEU A 418 17.37 -3.48 6.57
N GLU A 419 16.25 -2.80 6.33
CA GLU A 419 15.39 -2.19 7.34
C GLU A 419 14.06 -2.94 7.53
N GLY A 420 13.63 -3.73 6.54
CA GLY A 420 12.33 -4.39 6.50
C GLY A 420 11.27 -3.59 5.71
N ALA A 421 10.26 -4.29 5.20
CA ALA A 421 9.24 -3.72 4.31
C ALA A 421 8.47 -2.56 4.95
N THR A 422 7.99 -2.71 6.19
CA THR A 422 7.21 -1.68 6.89
C THR A 422 8.00 -0.38 7.13
N ALA A 423 9.32 -0.49 7.37
CA ALA A 423 10.18 0.67 7.57
C ALA A 423 10.50 1.37 6.24
N ALA A 424 10.78 0.59 5.20
CA ALA A 424 11.13 1.09 3.88
C ALA A 424 9.94 1.70 3.12
N LEU A 425 8.74 1.12 3.27
CA LEU A 425 7.54 1.39 2.47
C LEU A 425 6.42 2.09 3.26
N LYS A 426 6.73 3.22 3.89
CA LYS A 426 5.75 3.99 4.70
C LYS A 426 4.55 4.54 3.90
N ASN A 427 4.62 4.51 2.58
CA ASN A 427 3.74 5.23 1.67
C ASN A 427 3.13 4.31 0.59
N ILE A 428 3.30 2.99 0.70
CA ILE A 428 2.80 2.00 -0.26
C ILE A 428 1.90 1.02 0.50
N PRO A 429 0.78 0.56 -0.07
CA PRO A 429 0.00 -0.52 0.52
C PRO A 429 0.84 -1.81 0.67
N ILE A 430 0.79 -2.41 1.84
CA ILE A 430 1.49 -3.66 2.18
C ILE A 430 0.43 -4.68 2.60
N GLY A 431 0.37 -5.81 1.89
CA GLY A 431 -0.42 -6.96 2.31
C GLY A 431 0.33 -7.80 3.33
N VAL A 432 -0.22 -7.91 4.55
CA VAL A 432 0.35 -8.72 5.63
C VAL A 432 -0.63 -9.83 6.01
N PHE A 433 -0.22 -11.09 5.82
CA PHE A 433 -1.00 -12.26 6.17
C PHE A 433 -0.14 -13.18 7.04
N GLY A 434 -0.23 -13.03 8.37
CA GLY A 434 0.69 -13.72 9.26
C GLY A 434 2.14 -13.28 9.00
N GLU A 435 3.00 -14.23 8.61
CA GLU A 435 4.41 -13.97 8.24
C GLU A 435 4.59 -13.71 6.73
N LEU A 436 3.55 -13.83 5.92
CA LEU A 436 3.59 -13.50 4.50
C LEU A 436 3.39 -12.00 4.30
N VAL A 437 4.34 -11.36 3.63
CA VAL A 437 4.31 -9.94 3.27
C VAL A 437 4.41 -9.81 1.76
N THR A 438 3.59 -8.95 1.15
CA THR A 438 3.68 -8.58 -0.26
C THR A 438 3.28 -7.13 -0.49
N VAL A 439 3.74 -6.55 -1.58
CA VAL A 439 3.49 -5.15 -2.01
C VAL A 439 3.01 -5.09 -3.45
N ASP A 440 2.94 -6.25 -4.13
CA ASP A 440 2.37 -6.34 -5.46
C ASP A 440 0.85 -6.29 -5.36
N ARG A 441 0.23 -5.35 -6.07
CA ARG A 441 -1.22 -5.16 -6.04
C ARG A 441 -1.97 -6.45 -6.40
N GLN A 442 -1.58 -7.16 -7.45
CA GLN A 442 -2.33 -8.34 -7.92
C GLN A 442 -2.21 -9.50 -6.92
N GLU A 443 -1.04 -9.64 -6.29
CA GLU A 443 -0.83 -10.62 -5.23
C GLU A 443 -1.65 -10.26 -3.98
N ILE A 444 -1.67 -9.00 -3.55
CA ILE A 444 -2.52 -8.51 -2.44
C ILE A 444 -3.98 -8.83 -2.70
N GLU A 445 -4.50 -8.50 -3.88
CA GLU A 445 -5.91 -8.73 -4.24
C GLU A 445 -6.26 -10.22 -4.23
N SER A 446 -5.38 -11.07 -4.77
CA SER A 446 -5.58 -12.53 -4.80
C SER A 446 -5.55 -13.13 -3.40
N LEU A 447 -4.57 -12.73 -2.58
CA LEU A 447 -4.44 -13.20 -1.20
C LEU A 447 -5.62 -12.75 -0.32
N ARG A 448 -6.06 -11.48 -0.43
CA ARG A 448 -7.23 -10.97 0.30
C ARG A 448 -8.51 -11.68 -0.11
N SER A 449 -8.71 -11.96 -1.40
CA SER A 449 -9.88 -12.71 -1.88
C SER A 449 -9.97 -14.09 -1.23
N ILE A 450 -8.84 -14.81 -1.11
CA ILE A 450 -8.78 -16.10 -0.42
C ILE A 450 -8.94 -15.96 1.09
N HIS A 451 -8.35 -14.93 1.70
CA HIS A 451 -8.52 -14.63 3.13
C HIS A 451 -9.99 -14.42 3.49
N SER A 452 -10.69 -13.57 2.73
CA SER A 452 -12.13 -13.31 2.92
C SER A 452 -12.96 -14.58 2.73
N LEU A 453 -12.68 -15.38 1.71
CA LEU A 453 -13.35 -16.66 1.47
C LEU A 453 -13.21 -17.61 2.67
N ILE A 454 -12.00 -17.76 3.21
CA ILE A 454 -11.74 -18.64 4.36
C ILE A 454 -12.38 -18.08 5.64
N SER A 455 -12.27 -16.77 5.88
CA SER A 455 -12.82 -16.10 7.06
C SER A 455 -14.35 -16.21 7.11
N GLU A 456 -15.01 -15.99 5.97
CA GLU A 456 -16.45 -16.14 5.82
C GLU A 456 -16.88 -17.59 6.04
N TYR A 457 -16.20 -18.54 5.39
CA TYR A 457 -16.48 -19.97 5.58
C TYR A 457 -16.34 -20.42 7.03
N CYS A 458 -15.34 -19.92 7.78
CA CYS A 458 -15.18 -20.20 9.21
C CYS A 458 -16.33 -19.68 10.09
N SER A 459 -17.10 -18.71 9.60
CA SER A 459 -18.17 -18.03 10.33
C SER A 459 -19.55 -18.60 9.98
N GLN A 460 -19.72 -19.15 8.78
CA GLN A 460 -20.96 -19.79 8.32
C GLN A 460 -21.26 -21.11 9.02
N GLN A 461 -22.52 -21.55 8.95
CA GLN A 461 -22.94 -22.89 9.38
C GLN A 461 -22.78 -23.97 8.30
N GLU A 462 -22.30 -23.60 7.10
CA GLU A 462 -22.02 -24.55 6.02
C GLU A 462 -21.04 -25.65 6.48
N GLU A 463 -21.41 -26.89 6.18
CA GLU A 463 -20.66 -28.10 6.54
C GLU A 463 -19.91 -28.71 5.35
N ARG A 464 -20.20 -28.30 4.12
CA ARG A 464 -19.51 -28.82 2.93
C ARG A 464 -18.10 -28.26 2.77
N PRO A 465 -17.12 -29.06 2.32
CA PRO A 465 -15.76 -28.58 2.08
C PRO A 465 -15.69 -27.41 1.11
N VAL A 466 -14.92 -26.37 1.46
CA VAL A 466 -14.56 -25.29 0.53
C VAL A 466 -13.29 -25.66 -0.22
N SER A 467 -13.29 -25.50 -1.55
CA SER A 467 -12.19 -25.92 -2.41
C SER A 467 -11.50 -24.74 -3.08
N ILE A 468 -10.17 -24.70 -2.99
CA ILE A 468 -9.32 -23.63 -3.50
C ILE A 468 -8.19 -24.25 -4.32
N ALA A 469 -7.87 -23.67 -5.48
CA ALA A 469 -6.73 -24.08 -6.29
C ALA A 469 -5.54 -23.12 -6.14
N VAL A 470 -4.32 -23.65 -6.13
CA VAL A 470 -3.10 -22.86 -6.00
C VAL A 470 -2.11 -23.27 -7.07
N PHE A 471 -1.73 -22.30 -7.89
CA PHE A 471 -0.80 -22.47 -9.00
C PHE A 471 0.48 -21.70 -8.75
N GLY A 472 1.55 -22.10 -9.41
CA GLY A 472 2.83 -21.41 -9.31
C GLY A 472 4.00 -22.36 -9.58
N PRO A 473 5.16 -21.82 -10.00
CA PRO A 473 6.35 -22.61 -10.24
C PRO A 473 6.78 -23.47 -9.03
N PRO A 474 7.56 -24.55 -9.25
CA PRO A 474 8.19 -25.27 -8.15
C PRO A 474 9.02 -24.33 -7.26
N GLY A 475 8.81 -24.42 -5.94
CA GLY A 475 9.50 -23.53 -4.99
C GLY A 475 9.02 -22.08 -5.01
N SER A 476 7.83 -21.77 -5.53
CA SER A 476 7.27 -20.40 -5.46
C SER A 476 6.72 -20.00 -4.08
N GLY A 477 6.49 -20.97 -3.18
CA GLY A 477 5.96 -20.73 -1.84
C GLY A 477 4.47 -21.08 -1.63
N LYS A 478 3.84 -21.84 -2.54
CA LYS A 478 2.41 -22.23 -2.48
C LYS A 478 1.92 -22.67 -1.09
N SER A 479 2.57 -23.66 -0.49
CA SER A 479 2.18 -24.20 0.83
C SER A 479 2.33 -23.16 1.94
N PHE A 480 3.40 -22.36 1.91
CA PHE A 480 3.62 -21.29 2.87
C PHE A 480 2.52 -20.23 2.78
N ALA A 481 2.21 -19.74 1.58
CA ALA A 481 1.19 -18.71 1.37
C ALA A 481 -0.17 -19.13 1.95
N VAL A 482 -0.67 -20.33 1.60
CA VAL A 482 -1.98 -20.79 2.07
C VAL A 482 -2.01 -21.02 3.58
N LYS A 483 -0.95 -21.57 4.17
CA LYS A 483 -0.86 -21.77 5.63
C LYS A 483 -0.93 -20.43 6.37
N GLN A 484 -0.23 -19.42 5.87
CA GLN A 484 -0.25 -18.09 6.46
C GLN A 484 -1.62 -17.41 6.32
N ILE A 485 -2.27 -17.51 5.15
CA ILE A 485 -3.63 -16.99 4.95
C ILE A 485 -4.62 -17.71 5.87
N ALA A 486 -4.59 -19.04 5.93
CA ALA A 486 -5.50 -19.81 6.78
C ALA A 486 -5.31 -19.44 8.26
N ARG A 487 -4.07 -19.27 8.72
CA ARG A 487 -3.76 -18.80 10.08
C ARG A 487 -4.31 -17.40 10.33
N ALA A 488 -4.15 -16.48 9.37
CA ALA A 488 -4.63 -15.10 9.47
C ALA A 488 -6.16 -14.98 9.36
N ALA A 489 -6.82 -15.89 8.65
CA ALA A 489 -8.26 -15.89 8.41
C ALA A 489 -9.07 -16.64 9.48
N SER A 490 -8.44 -17.40 10.37
CA SER A 490 -9.10 -18.30 11.35
C SER A 490 -9.55 -17.57 12.62
N PRO A 491 -10.83 -17.12 12.71
CA PRO A 491 -11.30 -16.39 13.88
C PRO A 491 -11.42 -17.38 15.05
N GLY A 492 -10.84 -17.04 16.21
CA GLY A 492 -10.90 -17.91 17.39
C GLY A 492 -10.18 -19.27 17.23
N LYS A 493 -9.21 -19.39 16.30
CA LYS A 493 -8.44 -20.62 16.05
C LYS A 493 -9.33 -21.85 15.74
N LYS A 494 -10.34 -21.68 14.90
CA LYS A 494 -11.24 -22.77 14.45
C LYS A 494 -10.55 -23.77 13.50
N ILE A 495 -9.67 -23.28 12.63
CA ILE A 495 -8.86 -24.13 11.75
C ILE A 495 -7.84 -24.92 12.57
N ALA A 496 -7.66 -26.20 12.24
CA ALA A 496 -6.70 -27.09 12.89
C ALA A 496 -5.26 -26.58 12.70
N GLU A 497 -4.42 -26.66 13.75
CA GLU A 497 -3.03 -26.20 13.70
C GLU A 497 -2.17 -27.06 12.77
N LYS A 498 -2.41 -28.37 12.76
CA LYS A 498 -1.72 -29.31 11.88
C LYS A 498 -2.43 -29.36 10.52
N THR A 499 -1.73 -28.88 9.48
CA THR A 499 -2.14 -29.09 8.08
C THR A 499 -1.96 -30.56 7.69
N LEU A 500 -2.98 -31.14 7.04
CA LEU A 500 -2.89 -32.47 6.44
C LEU A 500 -2.36 -32.29 5.01
N THR A 501 -1.22 -32.88 4.67
CA THR A 501 -0.63 -32.76 3.33
C THR A 501 -0.55 -34.14 2.68
N PHE A 502 -1.13 -34.27 1.50
CA PHE A 502 -1.23 -35.49 0.72
C PHE A 502 -0.60 -35.22 -0.65
N ASN A 503 0.50 -35.89 -0.97
CA ASN A 503 1.15 -35.77 -2.28
C ASN A 503 0.63 -36.87 -3.21
N LEU A 504 -0.10 -36.48 -4.25
CA LEU A 504 -0.78 -37.39 -5.16
C LEU A 504 0.19 -38.16 -6.09
N SER A 505 1.44 -37.72 -6.27
CA SER A 505 2.43 -38.53 -6.99
C SER A 505 2.91 -39.75 -6.22
N GLN A 506 2.70 -39.78 -4.90
CA GLN A 506 3.04 -40.91 -4.04
C GLN A 506 1.89 -41.92 -3.92
N PHE A 507 0.70 -41.57 -4.42
CA PHE A 507 -0.49 -42.40 -4.32
C PHE A 507 -0.48 -43.44 -5.44
N LYS A 508 -0.83 -44.68 -5.10
CA LYS A 508 -0.83 -45.81 -6.04
C LYS A 508 -2.20 -46.01 -6.65
N SER A 509 -3.27 -45.73 -5.92
CA SER A 509 -4.63 -45.99 -6.36
C SER A 509 -5.65 -45.05 -5.71
N PRO A 510 -6.90 -44.99 -6.23
CA PRO A 510 -7.98 -44.26 -5.58
C PRO A 510 -8.32 -44.71 -4.16
N ALA A 511 -7.88 -45.90 -3.72
CA ALA A 511 -8.07 -46.34 -2.34
C ALA A 511 -7.28 -45.47 -1.34
N ASP A 512 -6.10 -44.97 -1.73
CA ASP A 512 -5.28 -44.11 -0.87
C ASP A 512 -5.98 -42.77 -0.58
N LEU A 513 -6.87 -42.31 -1.48
CA LEU A 513 -7.72 -41.14 -1.24
C LEU A 513 -8.75 -41.38 -0.13
N ILE A 514 -9.28 -42.60 -0.02
CA ILE A 514 -10.26 -42.96 1.00
C ILE A 514 -9.61 -42.85 2.39
N ASP A 515 -8.38 -43.34 2.54
CA ASP A 515 -7.62 -43.23 3.80
C ASP A 515 -7.32 -41.76 4.15
N ALA A 516 -7.03 -40.94 3.14
CA ALA A 516 -6.85 -39.49 3.31
C ALA A 516 -8.15 -38.80 3.75
N PHE A 517 -9.30 -39.15 3.16
CA PHE A 517 -10.60 -38.59 3.55
C PHE A 517 -11.01 -38.99 4.98
N HIS A 518 -10.70 -40.21 5.43
CA HIS A 518 -10.90 -40.60 6.84
C HIS A 518 -10.07 -39.74 7.78
N GLN A 519 -8.80 -39.48 7.49
CA GLN A 519 -7.97 -38.57 8.32
C GLN A 519 -8.52 -37.15 8.40
N ILE A 520 -9.05 -36.63 7.30
CA ILE A 520 -9.70 -35.30 7.27
C ILE A 520 -10.94 -35.31 8.15
N ARG A 521 -11.78 -36.34 8.00
CA ARG A 521 -13.00 -36.52 8.77
C ARG A 521 -12.72 -36.61 10.27
N ASP A 522 -11.69 -37.33 10.70
CA ASP A 522 -11.33 -37.46 12.12
C ASP A 522 -11.01 -36.10 12.76
N VAL A 523 -10.33 -35.21 12.03
CA VAL A 523 -10.08 -33.84 12.49
C VAL A 523 -11.38 -33.04 12.52
N ALA A 524 -12.24 -33.16 11.51
CA ALA A 524 -13.55 -32.49 11.50
C ALA A 524 -14.42 -32.90 12.69
N LEU A 525 -14.43 -34.20 13.04
CA LEU A 525 -15.16 -34.74 14.19
C LEU A 525 -14.64 -34.21 15.54
N SER A 526 -13.39 -33.72 15.61
CA SER A 526 -12.86 -33.05 16.80
C SER A 526 -13.41 -31.62 17.02
N GLY A 527 -14.24 -31.10 16.10
CA GLY A 527 -14.78 -29.73 16.13
C GLY A 527 -13.83 -28.68 15.57
N LYS A 528 -12.71 -29.09 14.96
CA LYS A 528 -11.78 -28.22 14.23
C LYS A 528 -11.99 -28.33 12.73
N ILE A 529 -11.70 -27.26 11.99
CA ILE A 529 -11.76 -27.28 10.52
C ILE A 529 -10.42 -27.79 9.98
N PRO A 530 -10.33 -29.00 9.40
CA PRO A 530 -9.12 -29.48 8.75
C PRO A 530 -8.74 -28.62 7.54
N LEU A 531 -7.44 -28.33 7.43
CA LEU A 531 -6.82 -27.80 6.22
C LEU A 531 -6.11 -28.95 5.50
N ALA A 532 -6.71 -29.43 4.41
CA ALA A 532 -6.20 -30.54 3.61
C ALA A 532 -5.55 -30.03 2.32
N PHE A 533 -4.28 -30.34 2.14
CA PHE A 533 -3.45 -29.90 1.04
C PHE A 533 -3.16 -31.07 0.11
N TRP A 534 -3.74 -31.03 -1.09
CA TRP A 534 -3.57 -31.99 -2.17
C TRP A 534 -2.46 -31.49 -3.09
N ASP A 535 -1.22 -31.91 -2.82
CA ASP A 535 -0.03 -31.51 -3.59
C ASP A 535 0.11 -32.39 -4.84
N GLU A 536 0.63 -31.78 -5.91
CA GLU A 536 0.79 -32.42 -7.23
C GLU A 536 -0.51 -33.03 -7.78
N PHE A 537 -1.65 -32.35 -7.55
CA PHE A 537 -2.97 -32.84 -7.97
C PHE A 537 -3.16 -32.96 -9.48
N ASP A 538 -2.30 -32.27 -10.23
CA ASP A 538 -2.26 -32.25 -11.68
C ASP A 538 -1.43 -33.39 -12.30
N THR A 539 -0.98 -34.34 -11.48
CA THR A 539 -0.30 -35.57 -11.92
C THR A 539 -1.21 -36.53 -12.68
N SER A 540 -0.59 -37.47 -13.40
CA SER A 540 -1.31 -38.52 -14.13
C SER A 540 -1.66 -39.69 -13.21
N LEU A 541 -2.81 -40.32 -13.47
CA LEU A 541 -3.20 -41.61 -12.91
C LEU A 541 -3.46 -42.59 -14.05
N ASP A 542 -2.82 -43.76 -14.01
CA ASP A 542 -2.91 -44.81 -15.04
C ASP A 542 -2.66 -44.29 -16.47
N GLY A 543 -1.64 -43.44 -16.63
CA GLY A 543 -1.29 -42.81 -17.91
C GLY A 543 -2.24 -41.71 -18.36
N LYS A 544 -3.36 -41.48 -17.66
CA LYS A 544 -4.29 -40.38 -17.94
C LYS A 544 -3.87 -39.13 -17.17
N LYS A 545 -3.51 -38.07 -17.89
CA LYS A 545 -3.24 -36.74 -17.30
C LYS A 545 -4.47 -36.24 -16.52
N LEU A 546 -4.25 -35.63 -15.35
CA LEU A 546 -5.32 -35.16 -14.45
C LEU A 546 -6.31 -36.27 -14.03
N GLY A 547 -5.88 -37.54 -14.06
CA GLY A 547 -6.77 -38.67 -13.84
C GLY A 547 -7.44 -38.68 -12.46
N TRP A 548 -6.83 -37.98 -11.49
CA TRP A 548 -7.29 -37.82 -10.10
C TRP A 548 -8.54 -36.93 -9.94
N LEU A 549 -8.77 -35.95 -10.82
CA LEU A 549 -9.79 -34.91 -10.60
C LEU A 549 -11.20 -35.47 -10.38
N ARG A 550 -11.56 -36.53 -11.11
CA ARG A 550 -12.90 -37.15 -11.02
C ARG A 550 -13.24 -37.65 -9.60
N PHE A 551 -12.23 -38.05 -8.82
CA PHE A 551 -12.43 -38.63 -7.49
C PHE A 551 -12.66 -37.56 -6.42
N PHE A 552 -12.38 -36.30 -6.72
CA PHE A 552 -12.66 -35.17 -5.82
C PHE A 552 -14.05 -34.56 -6.04
N LEU A 553 -14.75 -34.88 -7.13
CA LEU A 553 -16.01 -34.20 -7.49
C LEU A 553 -17.11 -34.34 -6.44
N ALA A 554 -17.33 -35.55 -5.92
CA ALA A 554 -18.30 -35.81 -4.84
C ALA A 554 -17.83 -35.23 -3.49
N PRO A 555 -16.58 -35.46 -3.05
CA PRO A 555 -16.03 -34.81 -1.85
C PRO A 555 -16.15 -33.29 -1.83
N MET A 556 -15.98 -32.62 -2.98
CA MET A 556 -16.08 -31.17 -3.10
C MET A 556 -17.54 -30.66 -3.16
N GLN A 557 -18.44 -31.39 -3.81
CA GLN A 557 -19.81 -30.94 -4.08
C GLN A 557 -20.78 -31.29 -2.96
N ASP A 558 -20.71 -32.55 -2.54
CA ASP A 558 -21.66 -33.20 -1.64
C ASP A 558 -21.08 -33.32 -0.22
N GLY A 559 -19.76 -33.16 -0.07
CA GLY A 559 -19.08 -33.27 1.22
C GLY A 559 -19.01 -34.70 1.73
N GLU A 560 -19.06 -35.67 0.83
CA GLU A 560 -19.07 -37.10 1.13
C GLU A 560 -18.17 -37.89 0.17
N PHE A 561 -17.74 -39.08 0.61
CA PHE A 561 -16.99 -40.03 -0.21
C PHE A 561 -17.54 -41.44 -0.03
N GLN A 562 -17.39 -42.27 -1.05
CA GLN A 562 -17.92 -43.64 -1.07
C GLN A 562 -16.81 -44.67 -0.80
N GLN A 563 -17.04 -45.58 0.14
CA GLN A 563 -16.19 -46.74 0.41
C GLN A 563 -17.04 -48.02 0.28
N GLY A 564 -16.90 -48.71 -0.85
CA GLY A 564 -17.75 -49.84 -1.19
C GLY A 564 -19.22 -49.40 -1.37
N GLN A 565 -20.12 -49.91 -0.52
CA GLN A 565 -21.54 -49.54 -0.53
C GLN A 565 -21.90 -48.43 0.49
N LEU A 566 -20.94 -48.00 1.31
CA LEU A 566 -21.17 -47.00 2.35
C LEU A 566 -20.74 -45.61 1.87
N THR A 567 -21.55 -44.61 2.22
CA THR A 567 -21.25 -43.20 2.01
C THR A 567 -20.84 -42.59 3.35
N HIS A 568 -19.71 -41.90 3.38
CA HIS A 568 -19.16 -41.29 4.57
C HIS A 568 -19.14 -39.76 4.43
N PRO A 569 -19.68 -39.00 5.39
CA PRO A 569 -19.58 -37.55 5.40
C PRO A 569 -18.16 -37.12 5.80
N ILE A 570 -17.64 -36.08 5.16
CA ILE A 570 -16.36 -35.45 5.47
C ILE A 570 -16.54 -34.40 6.57
N GLY A 571 -17.64 -33.64 6.48
CA GLY A 571 -17.89 -32.48 7.31
C GLY A 571 -17.05 -31.27 6.88
N LYS A 572 -17.06 -30.25 7.74
CA LYS A 572 -16.51 -28.93 7.43
C LYS A 572 -15.00 -28.97 7.24
N ALA A 573 -14.53 -28.85 6.00
CA ALA A 573 -13.09 -28.89 5.65
C ALA A 573 -12.69 -27.79 4.66
N ILE A 574 -11.38 -27.53 4.55
CA ILE A 574 -10.80 -26.67 3.51
C ILE A 574 -9.88 -27.54 2.64
N PHE A 575 -10.20 -27.66 1.36
CA PHE A 575 -9.39 -28.37 0.37
C PHE A 575 -8.56 -27.39 -0.44
N VAL A 576 -7.25 -27.63 -0.47
CA VAL A 576 -6.27 -26.82 -1.19
C VAL A 576 -5.60 -27.71 -2.23
N PHE A 577 -5.88 -27.45 -3.50
CA PHE A 577 -5.30 -28.19 -4.62
C PHE A 577 -4.10 -27.45 -5.18
N ALA A 578 -2.88 -27.94 -4.95
CA ALA A 578 -1.65 -27.27 -5.34
C ALA A 578 -0.99 -27.94 -6.54
N GLY A 579 -0.94 -27.21 -7.66
CA GLY A 579 -0.42 -27.71 -8.93
C GLY A 579 1.09 -27.53 -9.04
N GLY A 580 1.77 -28.52 -9.62
CA GLY A 580 3.21 -28.48 -9.91
C GLY A 580 3.52 -28.22 -11.38
N THR A 581 2.58 -28.50 -12.29
CA THR A 581 2.82 -28.50 -13.75
C THR A 581 2.45 -27.20 -14.45
N SER A 582 1.60 -26.37 -13.84
CA SER A 582 1.18 -25.08 -14.40
C SER A 582 1.47 -23.94 -13.42
N SER A 583 2.06 -22.86 -13.93
CA SER A 583 2.40 -21.65 -13.17
C SER A 583 1.18 -20.79 -12.85
N SER A 584 0.10 -20.91 -13.62
CA SER A 584 -1.14 -20.15 -13.42
C SER A 584 -2.39 -20.95 -13.83
N LEU A 585 -3.57 -20.51 -13.37
CA LEU A 585 -4.86 -21.05 -13.82
C LEU A 585 -5.06 -20.91 -15.34
N ASN A 586 -4.60 -19.81 -15.93
CA ASN A 586 -4.68 -19.59 -17.38
C ASN A 586 -3.84 -20.62 -18.14
N GLU A 587 -2.62 -20.92 -17.66
CA GLU A 587 -1.79 -21.96 -18.25
C GLU A 587 -2.44 -23.34 -18.09
N PHE A 588 -2.99 -23.64 -16.91
CA PHE A 588 -3.67 -24.90 -16.62
C PHE A 588 -4.84 -25.19 -17.56
N THR A 589 -5.56 -24.15 -18.00
CA THR A 589 -6.72 -24.23 -18.88
C THR A 589 -6.38 -24.13 -20.37
N LYS A 590 -5.42 -23.28 -20.76
CA LYS A 590 -5.08 -23.02 -22.18
C LYS A 590 -4.05 -23.98 -22.77
N SER A 591 -3.17 -24.58 -21.96
CA SER A 591 -2.06 -25.40 -22.46
C SER A 591 -2.48 -26.77 -23.03
N ARG A 592 -3.78 -27.10 -23.05
CA ARG A 592 -4.28 -28.46 -23.33
C ARG A 592 -5.42 -28.45 -24.35
N LYS A 593 -5.53 -29.54 -25.10
CA LYS A 593 -6.63 -29.74 -26.06
C LYS A 593 -7.96 -29.85 -25.30
N GLN A 594 -8.99 -29.15 -25.76
CA GLN A 594 -10.33 -29.12 -25.14
C GLN A 594 -10.88 -30.53 -24.81
N LYS A 595 -10.66 -31.49 -25.71
CA LYS A 595 -11.12 -32.87 -25.55
C LYS A 595 -10.49 -33.58 -24.33
N GLU A 596 -9.19 -33.39 -24.11
CA GLU A 596 -8.46 -33.97 -22.98
C GLU A 596 -8.95 -33.40 -21.65
N LEU A 597 -9.24 -32.10 -21.61
CA LEU A 597 -9.76 -31.41 -20.42
C LEU A 597 -11.14 -31.95 -20.01
N VAL A 598 -12.04 -32.16 -20.99
CA VAL A 598 -13.39 -32.70 -20.74
C VAL A 598 -13.33 -34.15 -20.29
N GLU A 599 -12.50 -34.98 -20.93
CA GLU A 599 -12.32 -36.39 -20.53
C GLU A 599 -11.76 -36.52 -19.11
N ALA A 600 -10.93 -35.58 -18.68
CA ALA A 600 -10.41 -35.50 -17.33
C ALA A 600 -11.37 -34.87 -16.30
N LYS A 601 -12.57 -34.43 -16.72
CA LYS A 601 -13.54 -33.72 -15.86
C LYS A 601 -12.99 -32.40 -15.29
N THR A 602 -12.10 -31.75 -16.03
CA THR A 602 -11.51 -30.46 -15.63
C THR A 602 -12.57 -29.35 -15.51
N PRO A 603 -13.52 -29.18 -16.45
CA PRO A 603 -14.58 -28.18 -16.30
C PRO A 603 -15.45 -28.41 -15.06
N ASP A 604 -15.79 -29.68 -14.77
CA ASP A 604 -16.52 -30.08 -13.57
C ASP A 604 -15.76 -29.77 -12.28
N PHE A 605 -14.44 -29.95 -12.29
CA PHE A 605 -13.57 -29.63 -11.15
C PHE A 605 -13.49 -28.12 -10.94
N LEU A 606 -13.25 -27.35 -12.01
CA LEU A 606 -13.13 -25.89 -11.94
C LEU A 606 -14.43 -25.22 -11.46
N SER A 607 -15.60 -25.73 -11.86
CA SER A 607 -16.89 -25.20 -11.40
C SER A 607 -17.17 -25.42 -9.91
N ARG A 608 -16.45 -26.37 -9.27
CA ARG A 608 -16.53 -26.65 -7.82
C ARG A 608 -15.51 -25.87 -7.01
N LEU A 609 -14.53 -25.22 -7.64
CA LEU A 609 -13.62 -24.31 -6.94
C LEU A 609 -14.34 -23.03 -6.53
N LYS A 610 -14.04 -22.55 -5.32
CA LYS A 610 -14.56 -21.28 -4.79
C LYS A 610 -13.55 -20.13 -4.88
N GLY A 611 -12.30 -20.44 -5.20
CA GLY A 611 -11.25 -19.44 -5.41
C GLY A 611 -9.97 -20.08 -5.95
N PHE A 612 -9.05 -19.24 -6.41
CA PHE A 612 -7.71 -19.66 -6.80
C PHE A 612 -6.65 -18.63 -6.42
N LEU A 613 -5.40 -19.07 -6.34
CA LEU A 613 -4.23 -18.23 -6.07
C LEU A 613 -3.10 -18.58 -7.06
N ASN A 614 -2.55 -17.59 -7.74
CA ASN A 614 -1.33 -17.74 -8.52
C ASN A 614 -0.15 -17.18 -7.72
N VAL A 615 0.84 -18.02 -7.39
CA VAL A 615 2.02 -17.63 -6.61
C VAL A 615 3.21 -17.50 -7.54
N LEU A 616 3.71 -16.26 -7.69
CA LEU A 616 4.71 -15.90 -8.70
C LEU A 616 6.12 -16.46 -8.40
N GLY A 617 6.52 -16.46 -7.11
CA GLY A 617 7.89 -16.83 -6.71
C GLY A 617 8.94 -15.75 -7.05
N PRO A 618 10.23 -15.99 -6.79
CA PRO A 618 11.27 -14.94 -6.86
C PRO A 618 11.79 -14.64 -8.27
N ASN A 619 11.45 -15.44 -9.27
CA ASN A 619 11.95 -15.23 -10.64
C ASN A 619 11.04 -14.27 -11.40
N PRO A 620 11.60 -13.43 -12.30
CA PRO A 620 10.81 -12.57 -13.18
C PRO A 620 9.75 -13.38 -13.94
N GLN A 621 8.52 -12.89 -13.99
CA GLN A 621 7.44 -13.49 -14.77
C GLN A 621 7.27 -12.72 -16.08
N LEU A 622 7.62 -13.35 -17.21
CA LEU A 622 7.36 -12.79 -18.54
C LEU A 622 5.97 -13.28 -18.98
N SER A 623 4.96 -12.42 -18.87
CA SER A 623 3.60 -12.70 -19.38
C SER A 623 3.31 -11.86 -20.62
N GLU A 624 2.39 -12.32 -21.49
CA GLU A 624 2.03 -11.69 -22.77
C GLU A 624 1.82 -10.16 -22.64
N GLY A 625 2.87 -9.38 -22.90
CA GLY A 625 2.84 -7.92 -22.97
C GLY A 625 3.14 -7.13 -21.68
N ARG A 626 3.61 -7.74 -20.59
CA ARG A 626 4.09 -6.98 -19.41
C ARG A 626 5.43 -7.50 -18.88
N ASP A 627 6.39 -6.60 -18.77
CA ASP A 627 7.58 -6.82 -17.94
C ASP A 627 7.17 -6.89 -16.45
N ASP A 628 7.83 -7.74 -15.68
CA ASP A 628 7.69 -7.85 -14.22
C ASP A 628 8.87 -7.13 -13.53
N PRO A 629 8.93 -5.79 -13.52
CA PRO A 629 10.04 -5.06 -12.89
C PRO A 629 10.05 -5.21 -11.36
N TYR A 630 8.91 -5.53 -10.75
CA TYR A 630 8.74 -5.61 -9.29
C TYR A 630 9.27 -6.91 -8.68
N PHE A 631 9.74 -7.86 -9.50
CA PHE A 631 10.37 -9.09 -9.00
C PHE A 631 11.53 -8.81 -8.03
N ILE A 632 12.27 -7.71 -8.22
CA ILE A 632 13.39 -7.33 -7.34
C ILE A 632 12.89 -6.92 -5.95
N VAL A 633 11.72 -6.29 -5.86
CA VAL A 633 11.08 -5.92 -4.59
C VAL A 633 10.54 -7.18 -3.91
N ARG A 634 9.93 -8.08 -4.68
CA ARG A 634 9.49 -9.40 -4.20
C ARG A 634 10.65 -10.21 -3.64
N ARG A 635 11.79 -10.24 -4.33
CA ARG A 635 13.05 -10.87 -3.86
C ARG A 635 13.54 -10.25 -2.57
N ALA A 636 13.50 -8.93 -2.44
CA ALA A 636 13.91 -8.23 -1.22
C ALA A 636 13.09 -8.66 -0.01
N ILE A 637 11.76 -8.71 -0.15
CA ILE A 637 10.84 -9.15 0.91
C ILE A 637 11.10 -10.62 1.28
N LEU A 638 11.22 -11.50 0.28
CA LEU A 638 11.52 -12.92 0.50
C LEU A 638 12.88 -13.12 1.19
N LEU A 639 13.91 -12.41 0.73
CA LEU A 639 15.26 -12.50 1.27
C LEU A 639 15.31 -12.03 2.73
N ARG A 640 14.63 -10.91 3.03
CA ARG A 640 14.48 -10.42 4.39
C ARG A 640 13.88 -11.47 5.31
N SER A 641 12.74 -12.05 4.90
CA SER A 641 12.04 -13.09 5.64
C SER A 641 12.91 -14.34 5.86
N LEU A 642 13.71 -14.74 4.87
CA LEU A 642 14.65 -15.85 5.01
C LEU A 642 15.72 -15.57 6.06
N PHE A 643 16.32 -14.37 6.06
CA PHE A 643 17.31 -14.02 7.08
C PHE A 643 16.70 -13.93 8.48
N GLU A 644 15.50 -13.37 8.62
CA GLU A 644 14.79 -13.30 9.92
C GLU A 644 14.53 -14.69 10.51
N ARG A 645 14.20 -15.68 9.66
CA ARG A 645 13.91 -17.05 10.09
C ARG A 645 15.17 -17.89 10.32
N LEU A 646 16.15 -17.82 9.41
CA LEU A 646 17.28 -18.74 9.37
C LEU A 646 18.51 -18.22 10.11
N THR A 647 18.68 -16.89 10.16
CA THR A 647 19.88 -16.24 10.71
C THR A 647 19.54 -14.98 11.51
N PRO A 648 18.70 -15.06 12.56
CA PRO A 648 18.30 -13.90 13.36
C PRO A 648 19.50 -13.18 14.02
N GLN A 649 20.64 -13.86 14.19
CA GLN A 649 21.88 -13.29 14.73
C GLN A 649 22.54 -12.22 13.84
N LEU A 650 22.14 -12.09 12.57
CA LEU A 650 22.65 -11.05 11.66
C LEU A 650 21.98 -9.69 11.84
N PHE A 651 20.88 -9.62 12.58
CA PHE A 651 20.18 -8.37 12.85
C PHE A 651 20.76 -7.69 14.09
N ASP A 652 20.88 -6.37 14.03
CA ASP A 652 21.28 -5.58 15.18
C ASP A 652 20.09 -5.20 16.09
N ARG A 653 20.36 -4.35 17.09
CA ARG A 653 19.34 -3.90 18.05
C ARG A 653 18.20 -3.09 17.42
N ASN A 654 18.44 -2.47 16.27
CA ASN A 654 17.43 -1.72 15.52
C ASN A 654 16.74 -2.58 14.46
N HIS A 655 16.95 -3.91 14.50
CA HIS A 655 16.49 -4.85 13.50
C HIS A 655 17.06 -4.56 12.11
N PHE A 656 18.25 -3.97 12.02
CA PHE A 656 18.94 -3.71 10.76
C PHE A 656 19.81 -4.91 10.37
N LEU A 657 19.70 -5.38 9.12
CA LEU A 657 20.45 -6.54 8.62
C LEU A 657 21.91 -6.16 8.32
N ARG A 658 22.85 -6.98 8.82
CA ARG A 658 24.29 -6.82 8.57
C ARG A 658 24.77 -7.76 7.45
N ILE A 659 24.88 -7.24 6.24
CA ILE A 659 25.28 -7.99 5.04
C ILE A 659 26.17 -7.15 4.10
N ASP A 660 27.08 -7.81 3.39
CA ASP A 660 27.86 -7.19 2.32
C ASP A 660 26.95 -6.79 1.14
N ILE A 661 27.10 -5.56 0.66
CA ILE A 661 26.30 -4.98 -0.43
C ILE A 661 26.36 -5.81 -1.72
N GLY A 662 27.50 -6.42 -2.01
CA GLY A 662 27.68 -7.28 -3.19
C GLY A 662 26.88 -8.57 -3.08
N ILE A 663 26.86 -9.19 -1.90
CA ILE A 663 26.03 -10.38 -1.65
C ILE A 663 24.55 -10.02 -1.80
N MET A 664 24.11 -8.92 -1.19
CA MET A 664 22.75 -8.45 -1.31
C MET A 664 22.37 -8.20 -2.78
N ARG A 665 23.23 -7.48 -3.52
CA ARG A 665 23.04 -7.26 -4.96
C ARG A 665 22.92 -8.58 -5.72
N ALA A 666 23.79 -9.55 -5.45
CA ALA A 666 23.74 -10.86 -6.10
C ALA A 666 22.41 -11.58 -5.87
N PHE A 667 21.90 -11.59 -4.63
CA PHE A 667 20.58 -12.17 -4.35
C PHE A 667 19.44 -11.42 -5.07
N LEU A 668 19.55 -10.09 -5.19
CA LEU A 668 18.50 -9.29 -5.82
C LEU A 668 18.53 -9.38 -7.36
N ARG A 669 19.71 -9.41 -7.97
CA ARG A 669 19.91 -9.22 -9.42
C ARG A 669 20.20 -10.48 -10.23
N VAL A 670 20.55 -11.61 -9.62
CA VAL A 670 20.85 -12.85 -10.37
C VAL A 670 19.70 -13.23 -11.31
N ASP A 671 19.98 -13.67 -12.54
CA ASP A 671 18.96 -13.84 -13.57
C ASP A 671 17.79 -14.72 -13.11
N SER A 672 18.10 -15.88 -12.52
CA SER A 672 17.10 -16.79 -12.00
C SER A 672 17.62 -17.71 -10.89
N TYR A 673 16.67 -18.18 -10.09
CA TYR A 673 16.86 -19.24 -9.10
C TYR A 673 16.28 -20.55 -9.64
N ARG A 674 17.12 -21.59 -9.76
CA ARG A 674 16.76 -22.89 -10.38
C ARG A 674 15.55 -23.56 -9.71
N HIS A 675 15.37 -23.36 -8.41
CA HIS A 675 14.27 -23.92 -7.62
C HIS A 675 13.50 -22.85 -6.82
N GLY A 676 13.42 -21.63 -7.34
CA GLY A 676 12.69 -20.53 -6.70
C GLY A 676 13.22 -20.20 -5.30
N SER A 677 12.33 -19.98 -4.33
CA SER A 677 12.73 -19.57 -2.97
C SER A 677 13.53 -20.64 -2.23
N ARG A 678 13.40 -21.93 -2.60
CA ARG A 678 14.23 -23.01 -2.06
C ARG A 678 15.70 -22.84 -2.40
N SER A 679 16.02 -22.27 -3.56
CA SER A 679 17.40 -21.97 -3.95
C SER A 679 17.97 -20.82 -3.13
N MET A 680 17.19 -19.77 -2.88
CA MET A 680 17.59 -18.69 -1.97
C MET A 680 17.85 -19.21 -0.56
N GLU A 681 16.92 -20.00 -0.02
CA GLU A 681 17.05 -20.63 1.30
C GLU A 681 18.28 -21.53 1.39
N ALA A 682 18.52 -22.36 0.37
CA ALA A 682 19.68 -23.26 0.34
C ALA A 682 21.01 -22.49 0.32
N ILE A 683 21.14 -21.41 -0.46
CA ILE A 683 22.36 -20.59 -0.48
C ILE A 683 22.63 -20.01 0.92
N VAL A 684 21.59 -19.48 1.59
CA VAL A 684 21.72 -18.97 2.98
C VAL A 684 22.10 -20.09 3.95
N ALA A 685 21.44 -21.26 3.86
CA ALA A 685 21.66 -22.39 4.77
C ALA A 685 23.03 -23.05 4.60
N MET A 686 23.56 -23.09 3.38
CA MET A 686 24.90 -23.62 3.08
C MET A 686 26.00 -22.60 3.41
N SER A 687 25.66 -21.33 3.60
CA SER A 687 26.60 -20.30 4.02
C SER A 687 27.04 -20.52 5.48
N ARG A 688 28.30 -20.22 5.78
CA ARG A 688 28.91 -20.48 7.10
C ARG A 688 28.52 -19.42 8.15
N LEU A 689 27.23 -19.30 8.48
CA LEU A 689 26.66 -18.18 9.25
C LEU A 689 26.38 -18.47 10.74
N GLY A 690 26.71 -19.66 11.24
CA GLY A 690 26.28 -20.12 12.58
C GLY A 690 26.63 -19.19 13.75
N THR A 691 27.77 -18.50 13.72
CA THR A 691 28.18 -17.51 14.74
C THR A 691 28.45 -16.12 14.15
N ALA A 692 28.16 -15.93 12.86
CA ALA A 692 28.41 -14.67 12.18
C ALA A 692 27.42 -13.61 12.65
N THR A 693 27.91 -12.39 12.89
CA THR A 693 27.08 -11.20 13.15
C THR A 693 27.02 -10.26 11.96
N HIS A 694 27.71 -10.61 10.87
CA HIS A 694 27.69 -9.92 9.58
C HIS A 694 27.94 -10.93 8.46
N PHE A 695 27.13 -10.90 7.40
CA PHE A 695 27.30 -11.79 6.25
C PHE A 695 28.33 -11.21 5.26
N ASN A 696 29.59 -11.55 5.48
CA ASN A 696 30.72 -11.27 4.59
C ASN A 696 30.86 -12.27 3.45
N ARG A 697 31.53 -11.86 2.36
CA ARG A 697 31.74 -12.67 1.14
C ARG A 697 32.44 -14.01 1.41
N SER A 698 33.30 -14.08 2.42
CA SER A 698 34.02 -15.29 2.83
C SER A 698 33.12 -16.40 3.39
N TYR A 699 31.86 -16.09 3.73
CA TYR A 699 30.90 -17.08 4.23
C TYR A 699 30.06 -17.72 3.14
N LEU A 700 30.13 -17.24 1.89
CA LEU A 700 29.42 -17.85 0.77
C LEU A 700 29.87 -19.30 0.55
N PRO A 701 28.97 -20.18 0.09
CA PRO A 701 29.33 -21.54 -0.25
C PRO A 701 30.26 -21.57 -1.48
N PRO A 702 31.04 -22.66 -1.65
CA PRO A 702 31.85 -22.87 -2.86
C PRO A 702 31.02 -22.81 -4.15
N GLU A 703 31.69 -22.47 -5.25
CA GLU A 703 31.06 -22.25 -6.55
C GLU A 703 30.25 -23.44 -7.06
N GLU A 704 30.76 -24.66 -6.88
CA GLU A 704 30.07 -25.91 -7.24
C GLU A 704 28.72 -26.06 -6.51
N GLN A 705 28.64 -25.60 -5.26
CA GLN A 705 27.40 -25.63 -4.48
C GLN A 705 26.44 -24.51 -4.89
N LEU A 706 26.96 -23.32 -5.20
CA LEU A 706 26.16 -22.23 -5.79
C LEU A 706 25.53 -22.67 -7.11
N GLY A 707 26.28 -23.43 -7.92
CA GLY A 707 25.84 -23.97 -9.20
C GLY A 707 24.64 -24.90 -9.14
N LEU A 708 24.24 -25.41 -7.96
CA LEU A 708 22.99 -26.16 -7.80
C LEU A 708 21.75 -25.25 -7.79
N HIS A 709 21.91 -23.95 -7.57
CA HIS A 709 20.84 -23.03 -7.23
C HIS A 709 20.76 -21.81 -8.15
N VAL A 710 21.89 -21.33 -8.64
CA VAL A 710 22.01 -20.14 -9.50
C VAL A 710 23.05 -20.40 -10.58
N ASP A 711 23.18 -19.48 -11.53
CA ASP A 711 24.40 -19.39 -12.34
C ASP A 711 25.54 -18.87 -11.44
N PRO A 712 26.59 -19.67 -11.19
CA PRO A 712 27.64 -19.31 -10.25
C PRO A 712 28.50 -18.13 -10.74
N LEU A 713 28.71 -18.03 -12.05
CA LEU A 713 29.50 -16.98 -12.67
C LEU A 713 28.81 -15.63 -12.54
N SER A 714 27.55 -15.55 -12.96
CA SER A 714 26.72 -14.35 -12.86
C SER A 714 26.55 -13.93 -11.40
N PHE A 715 26.32 -14.88 -10.49
CA PHE A 715 26.18 -14.57 -9.06
C PHE A 715 27.49 -13.99 -8.49
N THR A 716 28.63 -14.63 -8.78
CA THR A 716 29.95 -14.17 -8.31
C THR A 716 30.32 -12.81 -8.91
N ALA A 717 29.99 -12.56 -10.18
CA ALA A 717 30.17 -11.25 -10.82
C ALA A 717 29.40 -10.15 -10.08
N LEU A 718 28.15 -10.41 -9.70
CA LEU A 718 27.33 -9.46 -8.93
C LEU A 718 27.89 -9.21 -7.53
N VAL A 719 28.42 -10.25 -6.86
CA VAL A 719 29.10 -10.12 -5.56
C VAL A 719 30.33 -9.23 -5.65
N HIS A 720 31.14 -9.42 -6.70
CA HIS A 720 32.40 -8.72 -6.88
C HIS A 720 32.27 -7.40 -7.66
N HIS A 721 31.07 -7.05 -8.12
CA HIS A 721 30.85 -5.81 -8.85
C HIS A 721 31.27 -4.59 -8.00
N LEU A 722 32.19 -3.81 -8.57
CA LEU A 722 32.88 -2.72 -7.90
C LEU A 722 31.99 -1.47 -7.87
N GLU A 723 31.65 -1.02 -6.67
CA GLU A 723 31.01 0.29 -6.47
C GLU A 723 32.06 1.40 -6.51
N LEU A 724 31.93 2.27 -7.52
CA LEU A 724 32.77 3.45 -7.65
C LEU A 724 32.24 4.57 -6.76
N ARG A 725 32.62 4.56 -5.47
CA ARG A 725 32.38 5.68 -4.54
C ARG A 725 32.98 6.98 -5.10
N GLU A 726 32.45 8.14 -4.71
CA GLU A 726 32.84 9.44 -5.28
C GLU A 726 34.36 9.65 -5.41
N GLU A 727 35.14 9.35 -4.37
CA GLU A 727 36.59 9.51 -4.39
C GLU A 727 37.28 8.62 -5.44
N LEU A 728 36.86 7.35 -5.53
CA LEU A 728 37.42 6.40 -6.50
C LEU A 728 36.94 6.74 -7.92
N LEU A 729 35.67 7.11 -8.08
CA LEU A 729 35.12 7.58 -9.35
C LEU A 729 35.88 8.82 -9.86
N GLU A 730 36.13 9.81 -9.01
CA GLU A 730 36.92 11.00 -9.32
C GLU A 730 38.36 10.65 -9.68
N LYS A 731 39.00 9.78 -8.91
CA LYS A 731 40.35 9.30 -9.21
C LYS A 731 40.40 8.66 -10.59
N LEU A 732 39.53 7.69 -10.86
CA LEU A 732 39.45 6.98 -12.13
C LEU A 732 39.08 7.93 -13.29
N ALA A 733 38.19 8.91 -13.10
CA ALA A 733 37.83 9.89 -14.12
C ALA A 733 39.00 10.82 -14.48
N ARG A 734 39.80 11.23 -13.49
CA ARG A 734 41.04 12.00 -13.70
C ARG A 734 42.07 11.18 -14.46
N LEU A 735 42.20 9.89 -14.13
CA LEU A 735 43.10 8.97 -14.83
C LEU A 735 42.64 8.74 -16.28
N ASN A 736 41.35 8.54 -16.51
CA ASN A 736 40.77 8.42 -17.86
C ASN A 736 41.15 9.63 -18.73
N HIS A 737 40.98 10.83 -18.18
CA HIS A 737 41.35 12.06 -18.90
C HIS A 737 42.86 12.19 -19.10
N LYS A 738 43.67 11.79 -18.12
CA LYS A 738 45.13 11.77 -18.25
C LYS A 738 45.58 10.85 -19.39
N LEU A 739 45.01 9.65 -19.50
CA LEU A 739 45.31 8.72 -20.60
C LEU A 739 44.95 9.33 -21.96
N LEU A 740 43.79 9.98 -22.06
CA LEU A 740 43.40 10.71 -23.27
C LEU A 740 44.38 11.86 -23.58
N TYR A 741 44.76 12.64 -22.56
CA TYR A 741 45.70 13.75 -22.69
C TYR A 741 47.08 13.27 -23.20
N ASP A 742 47.62 12.21 -22.60
CA ASP A 742 48.91 11.65 -22.96
C ASP A 742 48.90 11.03 -24.37
N ASN A 743 47.80 10.36 -24.75
CA ASN A 743 47.61 9.83 -26.11
C ASN A 743 47.52 10.95 -27.17
N LEU A 744 46.77 12.02 -26.90
CA LEU A 744 46.73 13.17 -27.82
C LEU A 744 48.11 13.83 -27.95
N LYS A 745 48.85 13.95 -26.84
CA LYS A 745 50.20 14.54 -26.86
C LYS A 745 51.20 13.67 -27.62
N SER A 746 51.15 12.34 -27.47
CA SER A 746 52.03 11.42 -28.21
C SER A 746 51.76 11.42 -29.71
N GLN A 747 50.51 11.72 -30.12
CA GLN A 747 50.12 11.92 -31.52
C GLN A 747 50.48 13.31 -32.07
N GLY A 748 51.18 14.15 -31.29
CA GLY A 748 51.66 15.47 -31.73
C GLY A 748 50.61 16.58 -31.68
N TYR A 749 49.48 16.39 -30.98
CA TYR A 749 48.51 17.47 -30.77
C TYR A 749 49.03 18.49 -29.75
N VAL A 750 48.70 19.76 -29.98
CA VAL A 750 48.89 20.87 -29.05
C VAL A 750 47.54 21.44 -28.61
N TRP A 751 47.52 22.19 -27.52
CA TRP A 751 46.28 22.82 -27.06
C TRP A 751 45.79 23.88 -28.06
N GLY A 752 44.47 23.92 -28.29
CA GLY A 752 43.81 25.00 -29.01
C GLY A 752 42.31 25.02 -28.72
N LYS A 753 41.67 26.19 -28.85
CA LYS A 753 40.24 26.38 -28.52
C LYS A 753 39.30 25.49 -29.33
N VAL A 754 39.70 25.09 -30.54
CA VAL A 754 38.94 24.23 -31.44
C VAL A 754 39.81 23.04 -31.85
N ASN A 755 39.16 21.88 -32.01
CA ASN A 755 39.83 20.69 -32.55
C ASN A 755 40.08 20.91 -34.05
N ASN A 756 41.34 20.88 -34.48
CA ASN A 756 41.68 21.04 -35.89
C ASN A 756 42.76 20.05 -36.31
N GLU A 757 42.33 18.92 -36.89
CA GLU A 757 43.22 17.86 -37.37
C GLU A 757 44.03 18.25 -38.61
N LYS A 758 43.63 19.34 -39.31
CA LYS A 758 44.30 19.86 -40.50
C LYS A 758 45.35 20.94 -40.19
N SER A 759 45.42 21.41 -38.94
CA SER A 759 46.43 22.37 -38.50
C SER A 759 47.78 21.70 -38.24
N ASN A 760 48.88 22.43 -38.40
CA ASN A 760 50.24 21.95 -38.09
C ASN A 760 50.93 22.92 -37.11
N PRO A 761 51.14 22.54 -35.84
CA PRO A 761 50.74 21.27 -35.21
C PRO A 761 49.22 21.16 -35.03
N LYS A 762 48.69 19.93 -34.98
CA LYS A 762 47.25 19.66 -34.80
C LYS A 762 46.77 20.21 -33.46
N THR A 763 45.59 20.82 -33.39
CA THR A 763 45.05 21.37 -32.13
C THR A 763 43.94 20.52 -31.53
N HIS A 764 43.89 20.40 -30.20
CA HIS A 764 42.78 19.74 -29.48
C HIS A 764 42.39 20.49 -28.20
N SER A 765 41.08 20.70 -27.98
CA SER A 765 40.58 21.50 -26.87
C SER A 765 40.65 20.81 -25.50
N LEU A 766 40.78 19.47 -25.48
CA LEU A 766 40.92 18.69 -24.24
C LEU A 766 42.36 18.60 -23.73
N LEU A 767 43.35 19.22 -24.37
CA LEU A 767 44.74 19.26 -23.88
C LEU A 767 44.93 20.26 -22.73
N VAL A 768 44.13 20.09 -21.67
CA VAL A 768 44.18 20.84 -20.40
C VAL A 768 44.14 19.86 -19.23
N SER A 769 44.43 20.33 -18.02
CA SER A 769 44.24 19.52 -16.80
C SER A 769 42.77 19.17 -16.58
N PHE A 770 42.49 18.09 -15.86
CA PHE A 770 41.12 17.67 -15.55
C PHE A 770 40.31 18.79 -14.85
N ALA A 771 40.94 19.53 -13.93
CA ALA A 771 40.32 20.64 -13.22
C ALA A 771 39.96 21.83 -14.13
N ALA A 772 40.65 21.98 -15.27
CA ALA A 772 40.40 23.03 -16.25
C ALA A 772 39.43 22.62 -17.37
N LEU A 773 38.92 21.38 -17.35
CA LEU A 773 37.84 20.95 -18.24
C LEU A 773 36.53 21.66 -17.89
N SER A 774 35.67 21.85 -18.90
CA SER A 774 34.28 22.23 -18.65
C SER A 774 33.55 21.15 -17.84
N ALA A 775 32.56 21.56 -17.04
CA ALA A 775 31.74 20.63 -16.24
C ALA A 775 31.17 19.48 -17.07
N HIS A 776 30.74 19.76 -18.30
CA HIS A 776 30.29 18.76 -19.26
C HIS A 776 31.38 17.71 -19.58
N ASN A 777 32.61 18.13 -19.88
CA ASN A 777 33.69 17.17 -20.21
C ASN A 777 34.21 16.41 -18.97
N GLN A 778 34.13 17.00 -17.77
CA GLN A 778 34.37 16.26 -16.53
C GLN A 778 33.34 15.14 -16.35
N GLU A 779 32.05 15.45 -16.53
CA GLU A 779 31.00 14.44 -16.40
C GLU A 779 31.10 13.34 -17.45
N LYS A 780 31.50 13.66 -18.70
CA LYS A 780 31.76 12.62 -19.71
C LYS A 780 32.82 11.61 -19.29
N ASN A 781 33.87 12.05 -18.60
CA ASN A 781 34.89 11.15 -18.06
C ASN A 781 34.34 10.32 -16.89
N ARG A 782 33.53 10.92 -16.01
CA ARG A 782 32.85 10.17 -14.94
C ARG A 782 31.92 9.11 -15.50
N ALA A 783 31.08 9.46 -16.48
CA ALA A 783 30.15 8.53 -17.11
C ALA A 783 30.85 7.37 -17.83
N ALA A 784 31.99 7.61 -18.49
CA ALA A 784 32.79 6.54 -19.11
C ALA A 784 33.34 5.55 -18.09
N VAL A 785 33.89 6.08 -17.00
CA VAL A 785 34.44 5.25 -15.92
C VAL A 785 33.35 4.51 -15.14
N ARG A 786 32.20 5.16 -14.90
CA ARG A 786 31.05 4.60 -14.18
C ARG A 786 30.53 3.31 -14.82
N ASP A 787 30.67 3.19 -16.14
CA ASP A 787 30.21 2.03 -16.90
C ASP A 787 31.23 0.87 -16.96
N ILE A 788 32.50 1.10 -16.61
CA ILE A 788 33.55 0.05 -16.68
C ILE A 788 33.15 -1.23 -15.93
N PRO A 789 32.66 -1.19 -14.67
CA PRO A 789 32.25 -2.40 -13.96
C PRO A 789 31.12 -3.16 -14.65
N ASN A 790 30.13 -2.45 -15.22
CA ASN A 790 28.99 -3.06 -15.92
C ASN A 790 29.44 -3.77 -17.20
N LYS A 791 30.27 -3.10 -18.00
CA LYS A 791 30.83 -3.63 -19.24
C LYS A 791 31.64 -4.90 -19.00
N LEU A 792 32.45 -4.94 -17.95
CA LEU A 792 33.24 -6.13 -17.58
C LEU A 792 32.34 -7.26 -17.05
N ALA A 793 31.37 -6.94 -16.20
CA ALA A 793 30.45 -7.91 -15.63
C ALA A 793 29.60 -8.63 -16.70
N ALA A 794 29.21 -7.93 -17.78
CA ALA A 794 28.44 -8.49 -18.89
C ALA A 794 29.12 -9.69 -19.59
N PHE A 795 30.44 -9.85 -19.43
CA PHE A 795 31.21 -10.96 -19.98
C PHE A 795 31.87 -11.81 -18.89
N GLY A 796 31.39 -11.76 -17.65
CA GLY A 796 31.91 -12.59 -16.56
C GLY A 796 33.29 -12.16 -16.04
N TYR A 797 33.66 -10.89 -16.19
CA TYR A 797 34.84 -10.32 -15.56
C TYR A 797 34.48 -9.57 -14.28
N ALA A 798 35.34 -9.70 -13.26
CA ALA A 798 35.25 -8.95 -12.03
C ALA A 798 36.47 -8.05 -11.84
N ILE A 799 36.26 -6.89 -11.22
CA ILE A 799 37.33 -6.00 -10.80
C ILE A 799 37.68 -6.33 -9.35
N VAL A 800 38.93 -6.73 -9.11
CA VAL A 800 39.40 -7.12 -7.78
C VAL A 800 40.59 -6.26 -7.35
N PRO A 801 40.77 -6.01 -6.04
CA PRO A 801 41.99 -5.38 -5.54
C PRO A 801 43.21 -6.19 -5.96
N MET A 802 44.20 -5.53 -6.54
CA MET A 802 45.41 -6.19 -7.02
C MET A 802 46.20 -6.76 -5.84
N ARG A 803 46.54 -8.05 -5.89
CA ARG A 803 47.42 -8.71 -4.91
C ARG A 803 48.68 -9.18 -5.65
N ASN A 804 49.87 -8.73 -5.24
CA ASN A 804 51.16 -9.16 -5.80
C ASN A 804 51.34 -9.04 -7.33
N ASN A 805 51.35 -7.81 -7.88
CA ASN A 805 51.80 -7.51 -9.26
C ASN A 805 51.21 -8.44 -10.35
N GLU A 806 49.98 -8.92 -10.13
CA GLU A 806 49.24 -9.77 -11.07
C GLU A 806 49.12 -9.07 -12.43
N GLN A 807 49.42 -9.82 -13.50
CA GLN A 807 49.16 -9.34 -14.86
C GLN A 807 47.66 -9.35 -15.12
N ALA A 808 47.16 -8.29 -15.79
CA ALA A 808 45.76 -8.21 -16.16
C ALA A 808 45.41 -9.36 -17.12
N VAL A 809 44.23 -9.97 -16.94
CA VAL A 809 43.75 -11.02 -17.85
C VAL A 809 43.56 -10.44 -19.25
N GLU A 810 44.13 -11.12 -20.25
CA GLU A 810 43.93 -10.76 -21.66
C GLU A 810 42.50 -11.09 -22.09
N ILE A 811 41.78 -10.10 -22.62
CA ILE A 811 40.38 -10.27 -23.05
C ILE A 811 40.38 -10.91 -24.44
N PRO A 812 39.73 -12.09 -24.63
CA PRO A 812 39.66 -12.74 -25.94
C PRO A 812 39.04 -11.83 -27.01
N ILE A 813 39.52 -11.93 -28.24
CA ILE A 813 39.08 -11.10 -29.39
C ILE A 813 37.55 -11.07 -29.58
N PRO A 814 36.80 -12.18 -29.46
CA PRO A 814 35.34 -12.14 -29.59
C PRO A 814 34.68 -11.26 -28.53
N GLU A 815 35.05 -11.41 -27.26
CA GLU A 815 34.51 -10.62 -26.15
C GLU A 815 34.92 -9.14 -26.25
N LEU A 816 36.17 -8.88 -26.66
CA LEU A 816 36.68 -7.54 -26.89
C LEU A 816 35.87 -6.78 -27.95
N LYS A 817 35.44 -7.45 -29.02
CA LYS A 817 34.63 -6.84 -30.09
C LYS A 817 33.25 -6.42 -29.57
N GLU A 818 32.60 -7.26 -28.79
CA GLU A 818 31.28 -6.97 -28.23
C GLU A 818 31.36 -5.89 -27.13
N MET A 819 32.38 -5.93 -26.26
CA MET A 819 32.62 -4.86 -25.29
C MET A 819 32.87 -3.50 -25.95
N ALA A 820 33.62 -3.48 -27.06
CA ALA A 820 33.87 -2.25 -27.81
C ALA A 820 32.59 -1.70 -28.47
N LYS A 821 31.71 -2.60 -28.94
CA LYS A 821 30.38 -2.23 -29.46
C LYS A 821 29.51 -1.58 -28.37
N LEU A 822 29.47 -2.16 -27.16
CA LEU A 822 28.75 -1.58 -26.02
C LEU A 822 29.25 -0.18 -25.65
N GLU A 823 30.57 0.07 -25.73
CA GLU A 823 31.12 1.42 -25.48
C GLU A 823 30.59 2.46 -26.48
N HIS A 824 30.54 2.08 -27.76
CA HIS A 824 30.04 2.94 -28.83
C HIS A 824 28.54 3.23 -28.69
N GLU A 825 27.74 2.19 -28.40
CA GLU A 825 26.30 2.34 -28.17
C GLU A 825 26.03 3.28 -27.00
N ARG A 826 26.70 3.09 -25.85
CA ARG A 826 26.62 3.98 -24.69
C ARG A 826 27.04 5.41 -25.03
N TRP A 827 28.10 5.59 -25.82
CA TRP A 827 28.55 6.92 -26.26
C TRP A 827 27.50 7.60 -27.15
N MET A 828 26.87 6.84 -28.05
CA MET A 828 25.84 7.33 -28.97
C MET A 828 24.59 7.74 -28.20
N GLU A 829 24.10 6.91 -27.27
CA GLU A 829 22.97 7.23 -26.40
C GLU A 829 23.20 8.53 -25.62
N ALA A 830 24.38 8.68 -25.00
CA ALA A 830 24.72 9.91 -24.28
C ALA A 830 24.73 11.16 -25.18
N LYS A 831 25.13 11.00 -26.46
CA LYS A 831 25.11 12.09 -27.45
C LYS A 831 23.69 12.45 -27.89
N LEU A 832 22.86 11.45 -28.16
CA LEU A 832 21.46 11.65 -28.55
C LEU A 832 20.68 12.32 -27.41
N ALA A 833 20.91 11.90 -26.16
CA ALA A 833 20.31 12.51 -24.97
C ALA A 833 20.73 13.98 -24.78
N ASP A 834 21.97 14.35 -25.13
CA ASP A 834 22.45 15.74 -25.19
C ASP A 834 21.98 16.47 -26.48
N GLY A 835 21.01 15.94 -27.22
CA GLY A 835 20.41 16.58 -28.39
C GLY A 835 21.29 16.62 -29.63
N TRP A 836 22.30 15.76 -29.72
CA TRP A 836 23.09 15.64 -30.95
C TRP A 836 22.33 14.90 -32.05
N LYS A 837 22.59 15.26 -33.30
CA LYS A 837 21.99 14.60 -34.48
C LYS A 837 23.06 14.10 -35.43
N TYR A 838 22.74 13.03 -36.14
CA TYR A 838 23.57 12.54 -37.22
C TYR A 838 23.69 13.59 -38.33
N ALA A 839 24.90 13.78 -38.85
CA ALA A 839 25.17 14.48 -40.11
C ALA A 839 26.47 13.94 -40.72
N PRO A 840 26.66 13.98 -42.05
CA PRO A 840 27.86 13.45 -42.71
C PRO A 840 29.17 14.10 -42.22
N GLU A 841 29.11 15.34 -41.76
CA GLU A 841 30.24 16.05 -41.16
C GLU A 841 29.93 16.47 -39.73
N THR A 842 30.91 16.30 -38.84
CA THR A 842 30.79 16.71 -37.43
C THR A 842 30.84 18.23 -37.30
N ASN A 843 29.78 18.83 -36.77
CA ASN A 843 29.70 20.25 -36.43
C ASN A 843 29.31 20.41 -34.96
N LYS A 844 30.28 20.76 -34.11
CA LYS A 844 30.07 20.84 -32.66
C LYS A 844 29.15 21.99 -32.24
N GLU A 845 29.13 23.10 -32.97
CA GLU A 845 28.27 24.26 -32.64
C GLU A 845 26.79 23.95 -32.87
N LYS A 846 26.48 23.16 -33.91
CA LYS A 846 25.11 22.72 -34.24
C LYS A 846 24.71 21.39 -33.61
N LYS A 847 25.55 20.83 -32.72
CA LYS A 847 25.40 19.48 -32.15
C LYS A 847 25.20 18.39 -33.23
N LEU A 848 25.97 18.43 -34.31
CA LEU A 848 25.95 17.43 -35.37
C LEU A 848 27.21 16.54 -35.31
N HIS A 849 27.07 15.22 -35.50
CA HIS A 849 28.21 14.31 -35.43
C HIS A 849 28.12 13.16 -36.44
N ALA A 850 29.23 12.90 -37.15
CA ALA A 850 29.31 11.88 -38.21
C ALA A 850 29.29 10.43 -37.71
N LEU A 851 29.75 10.21 -36.47
CA LEU A 851 29.79 8.86 -35.87
C LEU A 851 28.49 8.43 -35.16
N LEU A 852 27.38 9.17 -35.31
CA LEU A 852 26.06 8.73 -34.78
C LEU A 852 25.40 7.76 -35.76
N VAL A 853 26.07 6.63 -35.98
CA VAL A 853 25.66 5.54 -36.86
C VAL A 853 25.84 4.20 -36.16
N ASP A 854 25.16 3.17 -36.64
CA ASP A 854 25.29 1.82 -36.11
C ASP A 854 26.73 1.32 -36.19
N TRP A 855 27.10 0.44 -35.25
CA TRP A 855 28.44 -0.16 -35.18
C TRP A 855 28.92 -0.71 -36.52
N GLU A 856 28.05 -1.37 -37.30
CA GLU A 856 28.45 -1.96 -38.58
C GLU A 856 28.88 -0.92 -39.64
N GLN A 857 28.41 0.33 -39.51
CA GLN A 857 28.70 1.42 -40.44
C GLN A 857 29.98 2.18 -40.11
N LEU A 858 30.63 1.88 -38.97
CA LEU A 858 31.87 2.54 -38.55
C LEU A 858 33.08 2.07 -39.36
N SER A 859 34.01 2.98 -39.63
CA SER A 859 35.31 2.61 -40.20
C SER A 859 36.11 1.73 -39.25
N LYS A 860 37.02 0.92 -39.82
CA LYS A 860 37.92 0.06 -39.03
C LYS A 860 38.71 0.86 -37.98
N GLU A 861 39.18 2.05 -38.35
CA GLU A 861 39.96 2.94 -37.46
C GLU A 861 39.17 3.39 -36.23
N VAL A 862 37.86 3.61 -36.36
CA VAL A 862 37.00 3.98 -35.21
C VAL A 862 36.76 2.76 -34.34
N LYS A 863 36.41 1.61 -34.94
CA LYS A 863 36.26 0.34 -34.20
C LYS A 863 37.52 -0.04 -33.42
N ASP A 864 38.70 0.18 -34.01
CA ASP A 864 39.99 -0.13 -33.37
C ASP A 864 40.28 0.81 -32.19
N LYS A 865 39.80 2.06 -32.19
CA LYS A 865 39.88 2.97 -31.03
C LYS A 865 39.04 2.46 -29.85
N ASP A 866 37.82 2.02 -30.10
CA ASP A 866 36.95 1.48 -29.04
C ASP A 866 37.50 0.16 -28.50
N ARG A 867 38.08 -0.69 -29.35
CA ARG A 867 38.80 -1.90 -28.90
C ARG A 867 40.00 -1.56 -28.03
N ALA A 868 40.86 -0.63 -28.44
CA ALA A 868 42.02 -0.21 -27.66
C ALA A 868 41.60 0.38 -26.30
N LEU A 869 40.47 1.08 -26.24
CA LEU A 869 39.91 1.55 -24.98
C LEU A 869 39.62 0.39 -24.01
N VAL A 870 39.03 -0.69 -24.51
CA VAL A 870 38.71 -1.86 -23.69
C VAL A 870 39.94 -2.70 -23.36
N SER A 871 40.82 -2.99 -24.33
CA SER A 871 41.96 -3.89 -24.14
C SER A 871 43.16 -3.25 -23.45
N GLU A 872 43.37 -1.94 -23.58
CA GLU A 872 44.56 -1.25 -23.07
C GLU A 872 44.21 -0.22 -21.98
N ASN A 873 43.26 0.68 -22.25
CA ASN A 873 42.99 1.79 -21.33
C ASN A 873 42.33 1.30 -20.03
N ILE A 874 41.29 0.45 -20.10
CA ILE A 874 40.60 -0.03 -18.90
C ILE A 874 41.56 -0.77 -17.95
N PRO A 875 42.37 -1.77 -18.38
CA PRO A 875 43.34 -2.44 -17.52
C PRO A 875 44.36 -1.49 -16.89
N LEU A 876 44.89 -0.53 -17.66
CA LEU A 876 45.87 0.44 -17.19
C LEU A 876 45.27 1.36 -16.11
N LEU A 877 44.05 1.84 -16.33
CA LEU A 877 43.31 2.72 -15.45
C LEU A 877 43.00 2.04 -14.12
N LEU A 878 42.54 0.78 -14.16
CA LEU A 878 42.31 -0.04 -12.97
C LEU A 878 43.62 -0.31 -12.22
N LYS A 879 44.71 -0.62 -12.93
CA LYS A 879 46.04 -0.86 -12.33
C LYS A 879 46.55 0.37 -11.57
N GLU A 880 46.46 1.56 -12.14
CA GLU A 880 46.83 2.81 -11.45
C GLU A 880 45.92 3.10 -10.24
N ALA A 881 44.70 2.58 -10.25
CA ALA A 881 43.79 2.67 -9.12
C ALA A 881 44.01 1.60 -8.04
N GLY A 882 44.88 0.60 -8.27
CA GLY A 882 45.14 -0.51 -7.33
C GLY A 882 44.26 -1.74 -7.55
N TYR A 883 43.65 -1.86 -8.74
CA TYR A 883 42.74 -2.95 -9.10
C TYR A 883 43.26 -3.69 -10.33
N THR A 884 42.81 -4.93 -10.49
CA THR A 884 43.02 -5.73 -11.70
C THR A 884 41.71 -6.37 -12.14
N ILE A 885 41.69 -6.89 -13.37
CA ILE A 885 40.56 -7.61 -13.94
C ILE A 885 40.86 -9.09 -13.86
N VAL A 886 39.92 -9.87 -13.35
CA VAL A 886 39.98 -11.34 -13.37
C VAL A 886 38.78 -11.89 -14.13
N LYS A 887 39.01 -12.92 -14.95
CA LYS A 887 37.93 -13.72 -15.51
C LYS A 887 37.45 -14.66 -14.41
N LEU A 888 36.15 -14.65 -14.12
CA LEU A 888 35.56 -15.62 -13.21
C LEU A 888 35.57 -16.99 -13.91
N ALA A 889 36.01 -18.03 -13.21
CA ALA A 889 36.37 -19.33 -13.80
C ALA A 889 35.14 -20.04 -14.40
N GLN A 890 35.28 -20.58 -15.62
CA GLN A 890 34.26 -21.40 -16.29
C GLN A 890 34.02 -22.74 -15.59
#